data_AF-A0A522QXL4-F1
#
_entry.id   AF-A0A522QXL4-F1
#
_cell.length_a   1.000
_cell.length_b   1.000
_cell.length_c   1.000
_cell.angle_alpha   90.00
_cell.angle_beta   90.00
_cell.angle_gamma   90.00
#
_symmetry.space_group_name_H-M   'P 1'
#
loop_
_entity.id
_entity.type
_entity.pdbx_description
1 polymer ?
#
loop_
_entity_poly.entity_id
_entity_poly.type
_entity_poly.pdbx_seq_one_letter_code
_entity_poly.pdbx_strand_id
1 'polypeptide(L)'
;MQTSSSSNVSATSHYKVYGTVRDQFQKPMTGTVIEAFDKDIRSEQLLGKTRTNEAGYYEISYSRRQFAVTDKEAADVFIRVYDKKEHLLKESDVHFNAAPGLQIDIDLATQAYTGPSEFEQMVAAITPFTGQLPLSSLTENSQTEDISFLVNKTGLPQDKIEDIAMAFRFDVSSKIAAEVFYGLLREGIPNGALNNITTAIAGGDFETMVTTIYNGIVHTDISILMNALQKAIDENIIPYNIIQQLPTIREQLSAILKQAAANTGSTGSVSSELFSLTNNSVPLSNYLTDKQDIRNLDSLLSLVQFNAADWEGILKTAGITPPAGTAGNTNEEKIKNYAAALEQNVTKRFPTATFVANLTKDTKSSVGGASSITQLLTNNPQFDLLNSRIGSFTKANANTFSPDAATTEQLRKVQRVFRLSPDYKSTNTLLANNIHSAAQIYSMGQDNFVKKYGGNLGQEQAADIFQKAKQTYAQTLAVATNLKSLSDASALNVFPDYKTAIQNLTVEVPNLQTLFGNGDFCQCNECNSVYGAAAYLADILHFLDERNSSMTGVSVKDLLLYRRPDIGDIDLDCDNTNTEIPYIDISCELMEDYIQPPIVTLAASFLPKFVQGAIDASLLTEINNQFTAASFQNIANLVTSNAWVSEKYSSSRYNGTNDVTEDHWMMRDSLITLKATNTGSGITVQLLHQTLLSSGEIGSNPEYVNVPAYNKLKAAQRPFTLPFDLFEMEGELYLQKLGVLKTDLVTAFANQHDTSGPPSNSQLDQAYSYLKVNESERTLIFQEDLVNQVNYWGSLASGTSVKVDDFEQATGLAYSDIVSLLGLIFINPVHDSVIEHDDLSCDTDKQHITNLTPTKFDHLHRFIRLWKKTSLQITELDAIIQSPAIGNSNIDGNLAVQLKDFLQLQNARSLDAFQLLSFYQDIDSNESDSLYNQLFQNRAITNPVNSDFAVASVTAGTLVITPIHIGVIMAVTGLQPDDLNLLIAQTDGKLSLKNLSFIYRSNLLA
;
A
#
# COMPACT_ATOMS: atom_id res chain seq x y z
N MET A 1 -7.35 18.66 61.18
CA MET A 1 -8.81 18.73 60.95
C MET A 1 -9.16 17.52 60.09
N GLN A 2 -9.68 16.43 60.67
CA GLN A 2 -11.11 16.05 60.66
C GLN A 2 -11.72 16.11 59.24
N THR A 3 -11.75 14.98 58.53
CA THR A 3 -12.89 14.03 58.36
C THR A 3 -13.98 14.51 57.38
N SER A 4 -14.10 13.81 56.24
CA SER A 4 -15.40 13.37 55.74
C SER A 4 -15.21 12.17 54.79
N SER A 5 -15.89 11.09 55.14
CA SER A 5 -15.89 9.73 54.58
C SER A 5 -16.47 9.59 53.17
N SER A 6 -15.91 8.66 52.38
CA SER A 6 -16.64 7.93 51.34
C SER A 6 -16.29 6.43 51.37
N SER A 7 -17.26 5.66 51.90
CA SER A 7 -17.66 4.31 51.51
C SER A 7 -16.61 3.28 51.06
N ASN A 8 -16.36 2.30 51.93
CA ASN A 8 -16.03 0.93 51.54
C ASN A 8 -17.27 0.28 50.89
N VAL A 9 -17.12 -0.39 49.73
CA VAL A 9 -17.48 -1.81 49.46
C VAL A 9 -17.18 -2.14 47.98
N SER A 10 -16.22 -3.06 47.77
CA SER A 10 -16.16 -4.16 46.79
C SER A 10 -16.69 -3.98 45.35
N ALA A 11 -15.78 -4.03 44.38
CA ALA A 11 -16.04 -4.66 43.08
C ALA A 11 -14.74 -5.32 42.55
N THR A 12 -14.60 -6.62 42.84
CA THR A 12 -13.67 -7.51 42.13
C THR A 12 -14.12 -7.60 40.67
N SER A 13 -13.43 -6.93 39.74
CA SER A 13 -13.60 -7.19 38.31
C SER A 13 -13.07 -8.60 38.02
N HIS A 14 -13.98 -9.57 37.97
CA HIS A 14 -13.69 -10.92 37.49
C HIS A 14 -13.81 -10.90 35.97
N TYR A 15 -12.69 -11.17 35.31
CA TYR A 15 -12.65 -11.38 33.87
C TYR A 15 -12.97 -12.85 33.62
N LYS A 16 -13.58 -13.15 32.47
CA LYS A 16 -13.83 -14.51 32.06
C LYS A 16 -13.67 -14.68 30.56
N VAL A 17 -13.11 -15.81 30.18
CA VAL A 17 -13.13 -16.32 28.81
C VAL A 17 -13.97 -17.57 28.76
N TYR A 18 -14.92 -17.64 27.83
CA TYR A 18 -15.84 -18.75 27.69
C TYR A 18 -16.16 -19.03 26.22
N GLY A 19 -16.75 -20.18 25.94
CA GLY A 19 -17.15 -20.53 24.58
C GLY A 19 -17.42 -22.02 24.47
N THR A 20 -17.50 -22.51 23.25
CA THR A 20 -17.72 -23.91 22.94
C THR A 20 -16.59 -24.49 22.11
N VAL A 21 -16.33 -25.79 22.26
CA VAL A 21 -15.39 -26.53 21.42
C VAL A 21 -16.14 -27.60 20.65
N ARG A 22 -15.93 -27.61 19.35
CA ARG A 22 -16.53 -28.57 18.41
C ARG A 22 -15.46 -29.27 17.60
N ASP A 23 -15.71 -30.54 17.30
CA ASP A 23 -14.82 -31.35 16.48
C ASP A 23 -14.87 -30.93 14.99
N GLN A 24 -14.08 -31.59 14.16
CA GLN A 24 -14.00 -31.32 12.71
C GLN A 24 -15.32 -31.57 11.95
N PHE A 25 -16.35 -32.04 12.64
CA PHE A 25 -17.69 -32.32 12.14
C PHE A 25 -18.76 -31.53 12.91
N GLN A 26 -18.34 -30.46 13.59
CA GLN A 26 -19.17 -29.54 14.36
C GLN A 26 -19.91 -30.16 15.56
N LYS A 27 -19.50 -31.36 16.00
CA LYS A 27 -20.07 -31.98 17.21
C LYS A 27 -19.41 -31.43 18.48
N PRO A 28 -20.19 -31.14 19.53
CA PRO A 28 -19.61 -30.68 20.79
C PRO A 28 -18.60 -31.69 21.36
N MET A 29 -17.41 -31.21 21.72
CA MET A 29 -16.38 -32.06 22.30
C MET A 29 -16.47 -32.04 23.82
N THR A 30 -16.80 -33.18 24.43
CA THR A 30 -16.92 -33.33 25.89
C THR A 30 -15.60 -33.73 26.55
N GLY A 31 -15.24 -33.04 27.64
CA GLY A 31 -14.07 -33.37 28.47
C GLY A 31 -12.72 -32.95 27.88
N THR A 32 -12.72 -32.14 26.83
CA THR A 32 -11.54 -31.55 26.19
C THR A 32 -10.93 -30.50 27.11
N VAL A 33 -9.61 -30.44 27.19
CA VAL A 33 -8.89 -29.52 28.08
C VAL A 33 -8.72 -28.18 27.38
N ILE A 34 -9.04 -27.09 28.08
CA ILE A 34 -8.85 -25.71 27.60
C ILE A 34 -7.94 -24.98 28.56
N GLU A 35 -6.91 -24.32 28.02
CA GLU A 35 -6.01 -23.44 28.76
C GLU A 35 -6.07 -22.04 28.15
N ALA A 36 -6.22 -21.01 28.98
CA ALA A 36 -6.21 -19.61 28.58
C ALA A 36 -4.91 -18.94 29.02
N PHE A 37 -4.34 -18.12 28.14
CA PHE A 37 -3.07 -17.44 28.33
C PHE A 37 -3.21 -15.95 28.05
N ASP A 38 -2.34 -15.19 28.69
CA ASP A 38 -2.05 -13.78 28.42
C ASP A 38 -0.75 -13.69 27.62
N LYS A 39 -0.73 -12.90 26.54
CA LYS A 39 0.38 -12.82 25.59
C LYS A 39 1.24 -11.59 25.85
N ASP A 40 2.47 -11.81 26.32
CA ASP A 40 3.48 -10.74 26.42
C ASP A 40 4.40 -10.70 25.19
N ILE A 41 5.20 -9.62 25.09
CA ILE A 41 6.21 -9.43 24.04
C ILE A 41 7.15 -10.64 23.87
N ARG A 42 7.47 -11.36 24.96
CA ARG A 42 8.41 -12.51 24.95
C ARG A 42 8.02 -13.66 25.88
N SER A 43 6.83 -13.64 26.48
CA SER A 43 6.36 -14.65 27.43
C SER A 43 4.87 -14.90 27.28
N GLU A 44 4.40 -15.99 27.87
CA GLU A 44 3.00 -16.34 27.95
C GLU A 44 2.69 -16.66 29.40
N GLN A 45 1.65 -16.05 29.95
CA GLN A 45 1.22 -16.27 31.33
C GLN A 45 -0.10 -17.03 31.36
N LEU A 46 -0.13 -18.19 32.04
CA LEU A 46 -1.35 -18.99 32.16
C LEU A 46 -2.39 -18.27 33.06
N LEU A 47 -3.55 -17.98 32.48
CA LEU A 47 -4.70 -17.39 33.18
C LEU A 47 -5.58 -18.44 33.87
N GLY A 48 -5.71 -19.63 33.26
CA GLY A 48 -6.46 -20.73 33.88
C GLY A 48 -6.65 -21.93 32.96
N LYS A 49 -7.19 -23.02 33.53
CA LYS A 49 -7.40 -24.30 32.85
C LYS A 49 -8.76 -24.89 33.25
N THR A 50 -9.52 -25.42 32.29
CA THR A 50 -10.81 -26.09 32.53
C THR A 50 -11.04 -27.25 31.56
N ARG A 51 -12.18 -27.94 31.69
CA ARG A 51 -12.66 -28.94 30.73
C ARG A 51 -14.04 -28.58 30.20
N THR A 52 -14.28 -28.92 28.93
CA THR A 52 -15.58 -28.73 28.30
C THR A 52 -16.65 -29.68 28.85
N ASN A 53 -17.90 -29.22 28.95
CA ASN A 53 -19.05 -30.03 29.35
C ASN A 53 -19.65 -30.84 28.19
N GLU A 54 -20.81 -31.48 28.38
CA GLU A 54 -21.50 -32.28 27.35
C GLU A 54 -21.90 -31.45 26.11
N ALA A 55 -22.17 -30.16 26.28
CA ALA A 55 -22.45 -29.22 25.20
C ALA A 55 -21.18 -28.60 24.59
N GLY A 56 -19.99 -29.10 24.95
CA GLY A 56 -18.71 -28.56 24.50
C GLY A 56 -18.34 -27.21 25.13
N TYR A 57 -19.14 -26.73 26.08
CA TYR A 57 -18.96 -25.41 26.68
C TYR A 57 -17.85 -25.40 27.74
N TYR A 58 -17.06 -24.34 27.75
CA TYR A 58 -16.04 -24.05 28.75
C TYR A 58 -16.17 -22.63 29.28
N GLU A 59 -15.73 -22.40 30.51
CA GLU A 59 -15.57 -21.08 31.11
C GLU A 59 -14.32 -21.09 32.02
N ILE A 60 -13.48 -20.07 31.87
CA ILE A 60 -12.29 -19.82 32.69
C ILE A 60 -12.40 -18.41 33.24
N SER A 61 -12.50 -18.29 34.56
CA SER A 61 -12.47 -16.99 35.26
C SER A 61 -11.04 -16.66 35.69
N TYR A 62 -10.63 -15.41 35.49
CA TYR A 62 -9.33 -14.88 35.90
C TYR A 62 -9.45 -13.46 36.46
N SER A 63 -8.40 -13.00 37.13
CA SER A 63 -8.36 -11.70 37.82
C SER A 63 -7.19 -10.86 37.35
N ARG A 64 -7.28 -9.55 37.56
CA ARG A 64 -6.22 -8.58 37.24
C ARG A 64 -4.84 -9.00 37.77
N ARG A 65 -4.75 -9.66 38.93
CA ARG A 65 -3.46 -10.13 39.48
C ARG A 65 -2.72 -11.13 38.60
N GLN A 66 -3.42 -11.80 37.69
CA GLN A 66 -2.85 -12.86 36.83
C GLN A 66 -2.28 -12.33 35.51
N PHE A 67 -2.42 -11.03 35.22
CA PHE A 67 -1.84 -10.38 34.02
C PHE A 67 -1.21 -9.00 34.32
N ALA A 68 -1.41 -8.44 35.53
CA ALA A 68 -0.94 -7.09 35.91
C ALA A 68 0.58 -6.89 36.02
N VAL A 69 1.40 -7.88 35.66
CA VAL A 69 2.86 -7.72 35.64
C VAL A 69 3.29 -6.84 34.47
N THR A 70 2.62 -6.99 33.33
CA THR A 70 2.91 -6.34 32.05
C THR A 70 1.72 -5.47 31.62
N ASP A 71 0.50 -6.00 31.70
CA ASP A 71 -0.69 -5.28 31.27
C ASP A 71 -1.56 -4.76 32.41
N LYS A 72 -1.66 -3.44 32.51
CA LYS A 72 -2.29 -2.79 33.67
C LYS A 72 -3.81 -2.81 33.62
N GLU A 73 -4.45 -2.95 32.46
CA GLU A 73 -5.91 -2.73 32.33
C GLU A 73 -6.70 -3.94 31.81
N ALA A 74 -6.19 -4.66 30.83
CA ALA A 74 -6.81 -5.86 30.25
C ALA A 74 -5.73 -6.82 29.74
N ALA A 75 -6.01 -8.12 29.78
CA ALA A 75 -5.12 -9.17 29.26
C ALA A 75 -5.24 -9.31 27.74
N ASP A 76 -4.16 -9.73 27.08
CA ASP A 76 -4.11 -10.12 25.68
C ASP A 76 -4.35 -11.63 25.56
N VAL A 77 -5.62 -12.03 25.46
CA VAL A 77 -6.04 -13.41 25.72
C VAL A 77 -6.01 -14.27 24.47
N PHE A 78 -5.41 -15.47 24.58
CA PHE A 78 -5.62 -16.56 23.63
C PHE A 78 -5.83 -17.89 24.37
N ILE A 79 -6.38 -18.89 23.69
CA ILE A 79 -6.64 -20.20 24.28
C ILE A 79 -6.02 -21.35 23.48
N ARG A 80 -5.66 -22.43 24.19
CA ARG A 80 -5.21 -23.70 23.63
C ARG A 80 -6.19 -24.81 23.99
N VAL A 81 -6.57 -25.59 22.99
CA VAL A 81 -7.47 -26.73 23.10
C VAL A 81 -6.67 -28.02 22.97
N TYR A 82 -6.79 -28.94 23.93
CA TYR A 82 -6.06 -30.21 23.93
C TYR A 82 -7.00 -31.42 23.97
N ASP A 83 -6.58 -32.52 23.35
CA ASP A 83 -7.28 -33.79 23.41
C ASP A 83 -7.24 -34.43 24.82
N LYS A 84 -7.91 -35.57 25.00
CA LYS A 84 -7.93 -36.30 26.30
C LYS A 84 -6.55 -36.81 26.74
N LYS A 85 -5.56 -36.83 25.84
CA LYS A 85 -4.18 -37.25 26.08
C LYS A 85 -3.22 -36.05 26.18
N GLU A 86 -3.75 -34.83 26.28
CA GLU A 86 -3.02 -33.56 26.35
C GLU A 86 -2.20 -33.22 25.09
N HIS A 87 -2.57 -33.72 23.91
CA HIS A 87 -2.03 -33.21 22.64
C HIS A 87 -2.77 -31.95 22.21
N LEU A 88 -2.03 -30.93 21.80
CA LEU A 88 -2.60 -29.68 21.28
C LEU A 88 -3.39 -29.96 20.00
N LEU A 89 -4.66 -29.59 20.00
CA LEU A 89 -5.57 -29.69 18.86
C LEU A 89 -5.64 -28.39 18.07
N LYS A 90 -5.77 -27.25 18.75
CA LYS A 90 -5.88 -25.92 18.14
C LYS A 90 -5.52 -24.82 19.13
N GLU A 91 -4.97 -23.73 18.60
CA GLU A 91 -4.74 -22.46 19.30
C GLU A 91 -5.64 -21.38 18.65
N SER A 92 -6.19 -20.47 19.45
CA SER A 92 -6.94 -19.31 18.94
C SER A 92 -5.98 -18.18 18.54
N ASP A 93 -6.49 -17.21 17.78
CA ASP A 93 -5.82 -15.93 17.65
C ASP A 93 -5.73 -15.21 19.01
N VAL A 94 -4.82 -14.25 19.10
CA VAL A 94 -4.65 -13.39 20.28
C VAL A 94 -5.68 -12.25 20.23
N HIS A 95 -6.49 -12.16 21.28
CA HIS A 95 -7.44 -11.07 21.48
C HIS A 95 -6.83 -10.00 22.39
N PHE A 96 -6.26 -8.98 21.76
CA PHE A 96 -5.64 -7.86 22.46
C PHE A 96 -6.67 -7.05 23.26
N ASN A 97 -6.32 -6.67 24.49
CA ASN A 97 -7.16 -5.90 25.42
C ASN A 97 -8.55 -6.52 25.64
N ALA A 98 -8.59 -7.79 26.04
CA ALA A 98 -9.81 -8.56 26.19
C ALA A 98 -10.84 -7.90 27.14
N ALA A 99 -12.10 -7.85 26.70
CA ALA A 99 -13.22 -7.40 27.53
C ALA A 99 -13.40 -8.29 28.78
N PRO A 100 -14.05 -7.79 29.87
CA PRO A 100 -14.32 -8.58 31.07
C PRO A 100 -15.06 -9.90 30.84
N GLY A 101 -15.83 -10.01 29.76
CA GLY A 101 -16.37 -11.29 29.26
C GLY A 101 -15.98 -11.47 27.80
N LEU A 102 -15.04 -12.36 27.53
CA LEU A 102 -14.58 -12.69 26.18
C LEU A 102 -15.15 -14.05 25.75
N GLN A 103 -15.83 -14.09 24.61
CA GLN A 103 -16.30 -15.35 24.03
C GLN A 103 -15.36 -15.81 22.92
N ILE A 104 -14.81 -17.03 23.02
CA ILE A 104 -14.00 -17.67 21.97
C ILE A 104 -14.56 -19.07 21.71
N ASP A 105 -15.27 -19.23 20.61
CA ASP A 105 -15.74 -20.53 20.12
C ASP A 105 -14.66 -21.17 19.22
N ILE A 106 -14.33 -22.43 19.48
CA ILE A 106 -13.33 -23.19 18.72
C ILE A 106 -14.02 -24.30 17.93
N ASP A 107 -14.02 -24.14 16.62
CA ASP A 107 -14.39 -25.19 15.68
C ASP A 107 -13.14 -25.82 15.08
N LEU A 108 -13.00 -27.14 15.16
CA LEU A 108 -11.94 -27.87 14.46
C LEU A 108 -12.28 -28.10 12.98
N ALA A 109 -13.52 -27.82 12.54
CA ALA A 109 -13.91 -27.84 11.15
C ALA A 109 -13.33 -26.62 10.40
N THR A 110 -13.29 -26.70 9.07
CA THR A 110 -12.86 -25.60 8.20
C THR A 110 -13.90 -24.48 8.09
N GLN A 111 -15.13 -24.73 8.51
CA GLN A 111 -16.24 -23.77 8.52
C GLN A 111 -16.76 -23.57 9.95
N ALA A 112 -17.19 -22.35 10.27
CA ALA A 112 -17.76 -22.03 11.57
C ALA A 112 -19.12 -22.72 11.77
N TYR A 113 -19.40 -23.16 13.00
CA TYR A 113 -20.70 -23.70 13.37
C TYR A 113 -21.82 -22.65 13.27
N THR A 114 -22.85 -22.94 12.47
CA THR A 114 -23.98 -22.05 12.18
C THR A 114 -25.24 -22.37 12.99
N GLY A 115 -25.16 -23.25 13.99
CA GLY A 115 -26.30 -23.72 14.79
C GLY A 115 -26.90 -25.04 14.28
N PRO A 116 -27.95 -25.56 14.94
CA PRO A 116 -28.69 -26.74 14.45
C PRO A 116 -29.24 -26.50 13.05
N SER A 117 -29.23 -27.53 12.21
CA SER A 117 -29.68 -27.39 10.82
C SER A 117 -31.20 -27.16 10.75
N GLU A 118 -31.70 -26.65 9.62
CA GLU A 118 -33.16 -26.46 9.42
C GLU A 118 -33.93 -27.77 9.68
N PHE A 119 -33.42 -28.91 9.20
CA PHE A 119 -33.97 -30.24 9.48
C PHE A 119 -34.08 -30.53 10.98
N GLU A 120 -33.01 -30.34 11.75
CA GLU A 120 -32.99 -30.59 13.20
C GLU A 120 -34.00 -29.69 13.93
N GLN A 121 -34.12 -28.43 13.51
CA GLN A 121 -35.08 -27.47 14.06
C GLN A 121 -36.52 -27.89 13.73
N MET A 122 -36.80 -28.32 12.49
CA MET A 122 -38.13 -28.79 12.09
C MET A 122 -38.55 -30.04 12.84
N VAL A 123 -37.68 -31.03 12.95
CA VAL A 123 -37.97 -32.26 13.71
C VAL A 123 -38.23 -31.92 15.17
N ALA A 124 -37.40 -31.08 15.80
CA ALA A 124 -37.59 -30.66 17.20
C ALA A 124 -38.91 -29.88 17.41
N ALA A 125 -39.32 -29.07 16.43
CA ALA A 125 -40.55 -28.29 16.50
C ALA A 125 -41.82 -29.12 16.30
N ILE A 126 -41.79 -30.14 15.43
CA ILE A 126 -42.96 -30.92 15.04
C ILE A 126 -43.20 -32.11 16.00
N THR A 127 -42.12 -32.79 16.41
CA THR A 127 -42.19 -34.04 17.20
C THR A 127 -43.05 -33.96 18.48
N PRO A 128 -43.04 -32.86 19.28
CA PRO A 128 -43.89 -32.75 20.47
C PRO A 128 -45.40 -32.83 20.17
N PHE A 129 -45.82 -32.53 18.94
CA PHE A 129 -47.22 -32.46 18.53
C PHE A 129 -47.72 -33.72 17.84
N THR A 130 -46.82 -34.61 17.39
CA THR A 130 -47.19 -35.89 16.76
C THR A 130 -47.34 -37.02 17.77
N GLY A 131 -46.85 -36.84 19.01
CA GLY A 131 -47.02 -37.82 20.09
C GLY A 131 -46.38 -39.17 19.77
N GLN A 132 -47.19 -40.22 19.63
CA GLN A 132 -46.73 -41.56 19.23
C GLN A 132 -46.84 -41.84 17.72
N LEU A 133 -47.39 -40.90 16.95
CA LEU A 133 -47.53 -41.06 15.50
C LEU A 133 -46.17 -40.85 14.82
N PRO A 134 -45.65 -41.83 14.05
CA PRO A 134 -44.42 -41.66 13.29
C PRO A 134 -44.53 -40.55 12.25
N LEU A 135 -43.46 -39.76 12.06
CA LEU A 135 -43.42 -38.71 11.02
C LEU A 135 -43.59 -39.27 9.61
N SER A 136 -43.21 -40.53 9.38
CA SER A 136 -43.40 -41.23 8.11
C SER A 136 -44.86 -41.59 7.79
N SER A 137 -45.79 -41.54 8.76
CA SER A 137 -47.20 -41.86 8.54
C SER A 137 -48.11 -40.64 8.37
N LEU A 138 -47.57 -39.43 8.48
CA LEU A 138 -48.33 -38.20 8.28
C LEU A 138 -48.91 -38.17 6.85
N THR A 139 -50.20 -37.88 6.71
CA THR A 139 -50.90 -37.78 5.41
C THR A 139 -51.87 -36.60 5.38
N GLU A 140 -52.19 -36.13 4.18
CA GLU A 140 -53.16 -35.06 3.94
C GLU A 140 -54.12 -35.50 2.83
N ASN A 141 -55.36 -35.80 3.20
CA ASN A 141 -56.42 -36.24 2.31
C ASN A 141 -57.80 -35.91 2.93
N SER A 142 -58.88 -36.21 2.20
CA SER A 142 -60.26 -35.90 2.64
C SER A 142 -60.72 -36.58 3.93
N GLN A 143 -59.97 -37.54 4.45
CA GLN A 143 -60.27 -38.27 5.70
C GLN A 143 -59.31 -37.93 6.84
N THR A 144 -58.13 -37.38 6.54
CA THR A 144 -57.03 -37.18 7.49
C THR A 144 -56.23 -35.94 7.09
N GLU A 145 -56.16 -34.95 7.99
CA GLU A 145 -55.59 -33.62 7.74
C GLU A 145 -54.37 -33.36 8.65
N ASP A 146 -53.44 -34.32 8.72
CA ASP A 146 -52.33 -34.29 9.69
C ASP A 146 -51.39 -33.10 9.44
N ILE A 147 -51.15 -32.75 8.17
CA ILE A 147 -50.24 -31.68 7.76
C ILE A 147 -50.89 -30.34 8.08
N SER A 148 -52.14 -30.15 7.68
CA SER A 148 -52.94 -28.97 8.02
C SER A 148 -53.04 -28.75 9.53
N PHE A 149 -53.17 -29.82 10.32
CA PHE A 149 -53.14 -29.73 11.78
C PHE A 149 -51.79 -29.21 12.30
N LEU A 150 -50.67 -29.77 11.84
CA LEU A 150 -49.33 -29.37 12.28
C LEU A 150 -48.99 -27.94 11.85
N VAL A 151 -49.38 -27.51 10.64
CA VAL A 151 -49.24 -26.12 10.16
C VAL A 151 -49.92 -25.16 11.13
N ASN A 152 -51.20 -25.40 11.44
CA ASN A 152 -51.96 -24.53 12.32
C ASN A 152 -51.47 -24.58 13.78
N LYS A 153 -50.92 -25.71 14.23
CA LYS A 153 -50.45 -25.89 15.60
C LYS A 153 -49.08 -25.26 15.85
N THR A 154 -48.18 -25.37 14.89
CA THR A 154 -46.77 -24.93 15.00
C THR A 154 -46.52 -23.55 14.39
N GLY A 155 -47.38 -23.10 13.46
CA GLY A 155 -47.16 -21.90 12.66
C GLY A 155 -46.09 -22.07 11.58
N LEU A 156 -45.62 -23.30 11.34
CA LEU A 156 -44.60 -23.58 10.33
C LEU A 156 -45.20 -23.61 8.92
N PRO A 157 -44.41 -23.27 7.88
CA PRO A 157 -44.84 -23.35 6.49
C PRO A 157 -45.27 -24.76 6.09
N GLN A 158 -46.37 -24.86 5.35
CA GLN A 158 -46.96 -26.14 4.92
C GLN A 158 -45.99 -26.97 4.07
N ASP A 159 -45.32 -26.34 3.11
CA ASP A 159 -44.29 -26.94 2.26
C ASP A 159 -43.17 -27.61 3.07
N LYS A 160 -42.73 -26.99 4.17
CA LYS A 160 -41.68 -27.57 5.04
C LYS A 160 -42.16 -28.77 5.84
N ILE A 161 -43.42 -28.79 6.28
CA ILE A 161 -44.01 -29.94 6.98
C ILE A 161 -44.23 -31.10 5.98
N GLU A 162 -44.67 -30.77 4.75
CA GLU A 162 -44.78 -31.73 3.65
C GLU A 162 -43.41 -32.36 3.33
N ASP A 163 -42.35 -31.55 3.23
CA ASP A 163 -40.98 -32.02 3.00
C ASP A 163 -40.47 -32.95 4.11
N ILE A 164 -40.76 -32.64 5.37
CA ILE A 164 -40.43 -33.53 6.51
C ILE A 164 -41.19 -34.85 6.39
N ALA A 165 -42.50 -34.82 6.17
CA ALA A 165 -43.31 -36.03 6.04
C ALA A 165 -42.82 -36.90 4.87
N MET A 166 -42.49 -36.30 3.73
CA MET A 166 -41.91 -36.99 2.57
C MET A 166 -40.52 -37.57 2.88
N ALA A 167 -39.65 -36.79 3.51
CA ALA A 167 -38.30 -37.23 3.86
C ALA A 167 -38.30 -38.49 4.74
N PHE A 168 -39.14 -38.54 5.78
CA PHE A 168 -39.27 -39.71 6.64
C PHE A 168 -39.96 -40.90 5.97
N ARG A 169 -40.87 -40.66 5.00
CA ARG A 169 -41.43 -41.73 4.16
C ARG A 169 -40.36 -42.34 3.25
N PHE A 170 -39.52 -41.50 2.64
CA PHE A 170 -38.44 -41.94 1.78
C PHE A 170 -37.35 -42.66 2.57
N ASP A 171 -37.09 -42.26 3.81
CA ASP A 171 -36.22 -43.01 4.72
C ASP A 171 -36.71 -44.45 4.91
N VAL A 172 -37.98 -44.64 5.29
CA VAL A 172 -38.55 -45.98 5.50
C VAL A 172 -38.47 -46.85 4.24
N SER A 173 -38.67 -46.28 3.05
CA SER A 173 -38.67 -47.03 1.79
C SER A 173 -37.25 -47.32 1.25
N SER A 174 -36.31 -46.39 1.44
CA SER A 174 -34.96 -46.46 0.86
C SER A 174 -33.87 -46.93 1.82
N LYS A 175 -34.12 -46.81 3.14
CA LYS A 175 -33.13 -46.97 4.21
C LYS A 175 -31.97 -45.95 4.16
N ILE A 176 -32.22 -44.78 3.57
CA ILE A 176 -31.31 -43.62 3.60
C ILE A 176 -31.90 -42.60 4.56
N ALA A 177 -31.08 -42.04 5.44
CA ALA A 177 -31.54 -41.14 6.50
C ALA A 177 -32.42 -39.99 5.96
N ALA A 178 -33.51 -39.68 6.66
CA ALA A 178 -34.50 -38.67 6.25
C ALA A 178 -33.87 -37.29 5.95
N GLU A 179 -32.86 -36.88 6.72
CA GLU A 179 -32.13 -35.62 6.50
C GLU A 179 -31.56 -35.49 5.07
N VAL A 180 -31.15 -36.60 4.44
CA VAL A 180 -30.66 -36.59 3.05
C VAL A 180 -31.78 -36.17 2.09
N PHE A 181 -32.96 -36.78 2.21
CA PHE A 181 -34.09 -36.43 1.34
C PHE A 181 -34.64 -35.05 1.64
N TYR A 182 -34.65 -34.64 2.90
CA TYR A 182 -35.06 -33.29 3.26
C TYR A 182 -34.17 -32.24 2.57
N GLY A 183 -32.84 -32.44 2.57
CA GLY A 183 -31.92 -31.58 1.84
C GLY A 183 -32.21 -31.52 0.33
N LEU A 184 -32.46 -32.68 -0.29
CA LEU A 184 -32.80 -32.76 -1.72
C LEU A 184 -34.12 -32.04 -2.07
N LEU A 185 -35.13 -32.15 -1.21
CA LEU A 185 -36.43 -31.50 -1.38
C LEU A 185 -36.30 -29.98 -1.28
N ARG A 186 -35.54 -29.51 -0.27
CA ARG A 186 -35.37 -28.09 0.04
C ARG A 186 -34.53 -27.33 -0.98
N GLU A 187 -33.48 -27.95 -1.50
CA GLU A 187 -32.65 -27.37 -2.57
C GLU A 187 -33.37 -27.33 -3.93
N GLY A 188 -34.37 -28.19 -4.10
CA GLY A 188 -34.98 -28.47 -5.39
C GLY A 188 -34.01 -29.19 -6.34
N ILE A 189 -34.53 -30.04 -7.21
CA ILE A 189 -33.71 -30.69 -8.24
C ILE A 189 -33.22 -29.62 -9.25
N PRO A 190 -31.89 -29.39 -9.40
CA PRO A 190 -31.33 -28.48 -10.41
C PRO A 190 -31.60 -28.99 -11.83
N ASN A 191 -32.69 -28.50 -12.44
CA ASN A 191 -33.02 -28.43 -13.87
C ASN A 191 -34.54 -28.58 -14.08
N GLY A 192 -35.35 -27.57 -13.74
CA GLY A 192 -36.70 -27.37 -14.29
C GLY A 192 -37.75 -28.48 -14.11
N ALA A 193 -37.40 -29.65 -13.56
CA ALA A 193 -38.31 -30.77 -13.35
C ALA A 193 -39.35 -30.40 -12.29
N LEU A 194 -38.97 -29.64 -11.25
CA LEU A 194 -39.90 -29.15 -10.26
C LEU A 194 -40.79 -28.00 -10.74
N ASN A 195 -40.34 -27.12 -11.64
CA ASN A 195 -41.21 -26.06 -12.18
C ASN A 195 -42.36 -26.63 -13.05
N ASN A 196 -42.13 -27.79 -13.68
CA ASN A 196 -43.20 -28.53 -14.35
C ASN A 196 -44.06 -29.35 -13.38
N ILE A 197 -43.55 -29.68 -12.18
CA ILE A 197 -44.29 -30.39 -11.12
C ILE A 197 -45.12 -29.40 -10.28
N THR A 198 -44.66 -28.17 -10.01
CA THR A 198 -45.49 -27.12 -9.37
C THR A 198 -46.66 -26.68 -10.24
N THR A 199 -46.53 -26.80 -11.57
CA THR A 199 -47.68 -26.61 -12.47
C THR A 199 -48.67 -27.79 -12.42
N ALA A 200 -48.24 -28.98 -11.98
CA ALA A 200 -49.09 -30.14 -11.73
C ALA A 200 -49.69 -30.19 -10.31
N ILE A 201 -49.15 -29.42 -9.35
CA ILE A 201 -49.55 -29.40 -7.93
C ILE A 201 -50.78 -28.54 -7.65
N ALA A 202 -51.32 -27.79 -8.62
CA ALA A 202 -52.52 -26.97 -8.41
C ALA A 202 -53.84 -27.74 -8.17
N GLY A 203 -53.80 -29.05 -7.86
CA GLY A 203 -54.99 -29.84 -7.49
C GLY A 203 -54.81 -31.33 -7.18
N GLY A 204 -53.60 -31.83 -6.84
CA GLY A 204 -53.36 -33.24 -6.50
C GLY A 204 -53.39 -33.52 -4.98
N ASP A 205 -53.78 -34.74 -4.58
CA ASP A 205 -53.66 -35.18 -3.18
C ASP A 205 -52.19 -35.39 -2.76
N PHE A 206 -51.89 -35.34 -1.46
CA PHE A 206 -50.52 -35.45 -0.93
C PHE A 206 -49.84 -36.76 -1.32
N GLU A 207 -50.59 -37.85 -1.46
CA GLU A 207 -50.05 -39.16 -1.88
C GLU A 207 -49.55 -39.15 -3.34
N THR A 208 -50.24 -38.43 -4.22
CA THR A 208 -49.81 -38.21 -5.60
C THR A 208 -48.55 -37.33 -5.66
N MET A 209 -48.45 -36.35 -4.76
CA MET A 209 -47.26 -35.49 -4.63
C MET A 209 -46.03 -36.32 -4.21
N VAL A 210 -46.16 -37.13 -3.15
CA VAL A 210 -45.10 -38.02 -2.66
C VAL A 210 -44.58 -38.93 -3.77
N THR A 211 -45.50 -39.55 -4.54
CA THR A 211 -45.15 -40.47 -5.63
C THR A 211 -44.45 -39.74 -6.78
N THR A 212 -44.94 -38.56 -7.18
CA THR A 212 -44.37 -37.76 -8.27
C THR A 212 -42.96 -37.28 -7.93
N ILE A 213 -42.76 -36.77 -6.72
CA ILE A 213 -41.48 -36.23 -6.26
C ILE A 213 -40.45 -37.35 -6.11
N TYR A 214 -40.84 -38.50 -5.54
CA TYR A 214 -39.96 -39.66 -5.46
C TYR A 214 -39.49 -40.10 -6.86
N ASN A 215 -40.41 -40.16 -7.83
CA ASN A 215 -40.08 -40.46 -9.23
C ASN A 215 -39.12 -39.43 -9.85
N GLY A 216 -39.25 -38.15 -9.53
CA GLY A 216 -38.30 -37.11 -9.96
C GLY A 216 -36.90 -37.32 -9.40
N ILE A 217 -36.80 -37.62 -8.10
CA ILE A 217 -35.51 -37.90 -7.43
C ILE A 217 -34.85 -39.13 -8.05
N VAL A 218 -35.59 -40.22 -8.28
CA VAL A 218 -35.00 -41.47 -8.79
C VAL A 218 -34.63 -41.45 -10.28
N HIS A 219 -34.97 -40.39 -11.02
CA HIS A 219 -34.58 -40.18 -12.43
C HIS A 219 -33.59 -39.01 -12.61
N THR A 220 -33.09 -38.44 -11.51
CA THR A 220 -32.10 -37.36 -11.55
C THR A 220 -30.68 -37.93 -11.56
N ASP A 221 -29.76 -37.29 -12.30
CA ASP A 221 -28.35 -37.70 -12.32
C ASP A 221 -27.74 -37.67 -10.90
N ILE A 222 -26.95 -38.69 -10.58
CA ILE A 222 -26.32 -38.81 -9.26
C ILE A 222 -25.47 -37.59 -8.92
N SER A 223 -24.79 -36.97 -9.89
CA SER A 223 -23.94 -35.80 -9.66
C SER A 223 -24.78 -34.58 -9.27
N ILE A 224 -25.97 -34.45 -9.85
CA ILE A 224 -26.92 -33.38 -9.52
C ILE A 224 -27.43 -33.56 -8.09
N LEU A 225 -27.82 -34.77 -7.71
CA LEU A 225 -28.26 -35.07 -6.33
C LEU A 225 -27.14 -34.83 -5.30
N MET A 226 -25.91 -35.26 -5.61
CA MET A 226 -24.77 -35.03 -4.71
C MET A 226 -24.40 -33.56 -4.59
N ASN A 227 -24.52 -32.77 -5.66
CA ASN A 227 -24.30 -31.32 -5.61
C ASN A 227 -25.37 -30.62 -4.78
N ALA A 228 -26.65 -30.99 -4.94
CA ALA A 228 -27.71 -30.47 -4.10
C ALA A 228 -27.50 -30.82 -2.62
N LEU A 229 -27.08 -32.05 -2.31
CA LEU A 229 -26.73 -32.44 -0.93
C LEU A 229 -25.56 -31.63 -0.36
N GLN A 230 -24.52 -31.39 -1.16
CA GLN A 230 -23.41 -30.55 -0.73
C GLN A 230 -23.90 -29.12 -0.44
N LYS A 231 -24.75 -28.56 -1.32
CA LYS A 231 -25.35 -27.25 -1.13
C LYS A 231 -26.21 -27.18 0.13
N ALA A 232 -27.04 -28.19 0.38
CA ALA A 232 -27.86 -28.27 1.59
C ALA A 232 -27.02 -28.34 2.89
N ILE A 233 -25.83 -28.96 2.83
CA ILE A 233 -24.87 -28.97 3.93
C ILE A 233 -24.28 -27.56 4.12
N ASP A 234 -23.84 -26.94 3.03
CA ASP A 234 -23.21 -25.61 3.05
C ASP A 234 -24.20 -24.52 3.50
N GLU A 235 -25.50 -24.64 3.17
CA GLU A 235 -26.58 -23.74 3.58
C GLU A 235 -27.16 -24.06 4.98
N ASN A 236 -26.61 -25.05 5.70
CA ASN A 236 -27.11 -25.52 7.00
C ASN A 236 -28.59 -25.94 6.99
N ILE A 237 -29.09 -26.44 5.86
CA ILE A 237 -30.42 -27.05 5.76
C ILE A 237 -30.39 -28.43 6.43
N ILE A 238 -29.32 -29.19 6.19
CA ILE A 238 -29.09 -30.52 6.78
C ILE A 238 -27.81 -30.54 7.62
N PRO A 239 -27.68 -31.47 8.59
CA PRO A 239 -26.57 -31.46 9.52
C PRO A 239 -25.20 -31.61 8.84
N TYR A 240 -24.21 -30.83 9.28
CA TYR A 240 -22.87 -30.83 8.67
C TYR A 240 -22.16 -32.19 8.73
N ASN A 241 -22.41 -32.99 9.78
CA ASN A 241 -21.81 -34.31 9.94
C ASN A 241 -22.20 -35.33 8.84
N ILE A 242 -23.20 -35.01 8.01
CA ILE A 242 -23.57 -35.80 6.82
C ILE A 242 -22.44 -35.85 5.80
N ILE A 243 -21.51 -34.88 5.81
CA ILE A 243 -20.36 -34.87 4.91
C ILE A 243 -19.53 -36.17 4.98
N GLN A 244 -19.44 -36.81 6.15
CA GLN A 244 -18.76 -38.10 6.33
C GLN A 244 -19.47 -39.26 5.64
N GLN A 245 -20.78 -39.16 5.51
CA GLN A 245 -21.64 -40.21 4.97
C GLN A 245 -21.85 -40.04 3.47
N LEU A 246 -21.45 -38.92 2.85
CA LEU A 246 -21.65 -38.65 1.43
C LEU A 246 -21.16 -39.77 0.50
N PRO A 247 -20.01 -40.45 0.73
CA PRO A 247 -19.62 -41.59 -0.09
C PRO A 247 -20.62 -42.75 -0.02
N THR A 248 -21.07 -43.09 1.18
CA THR A 248 -22.06 -44.15 1.41
C THR A 248 -23.43 -43.76 0.86
N ILE A 249 -23.87 -42.52 1.10
CA ILE A 249 -25.11 -41.96 0.55
C ILE A 249 -25.07 -41.99 -0.97
N ARG A 250 -23.93 -41.64 -1.59
CA ARG A 250 -23.75 -41.72 -3.05
C ARG A 250 -23.93 -43.14 -3.55
N GLU A 251 -23.36 -44.13 -2.87
CA GLU A 251 -23.55 -45.55 -3.22
C GLU A 251 -25.01 -45.99 -3.09
N GLN A 252 -25.67 -45.62 -1.98
CA GLN A 252 -27.07 -45.96 -1.72
C GLN A 252 -28.02 -45.31 -2.74
N LEU A 253 -27.87 -44.01 -3.00
CA LEU A 253 -28.64 -43.30 -4.04
C LEU A 253 -28.36 -43.89 -5.42
N SER A 254 -27.09 -44.17 -5.76
CA SER A 254 -26.74 -44.81 -7.04
C SER A 254 -27.40 -46.18 -7.22
N ALA A 255 -27.53 -46.96 -6.14
CA ALA A 255 -28.22 -48.24 -6.17
C ALA A 255 -29.71 -48.07 -6.47
N ILE A 256 -30.38 -47.09 -5.84
CA ILE A 256 -31.79 -46.77 -6.08
C ILE A 256 -32.01 -46.25 -7.50
N LEU A 257 -31.14 -45.35 -8.00
CA LEU A 257 -31.19 -44.86 -9.37
C LEU A 257 -31.04 -46.00 -10.39
N LYS A 258 -30.11 -46.93 -10.17
CA LYS A 258 -29.93 -48.12 -11.02
C LYS A 258 -31.15 -49.04 -10.99
N GLN A 259 -31.76 -49.23 -9.82
CA GLN A 259 -32.96 -50.05 -9.67
C GLN A 259 -34.19 -49.41 -10.33
N ALA A 260 -34.32 -48.09 -10.27
CA ALA A 260 -35.35 -47.33 -10.98
C ALA A 260 -35.15 -47.38 -12.50
N ALA A 261 -33.92 -47.17 -12.99
CA ALA A 261 -33.57 -47.26 -14.42
C ALA A 261 -33.74 -48.68 -15.00
N ALA A 262 -33.64 -49.73 -14.18
CA ALA A 262 -33.92 -51.10 -14.59
C ALA A 262 -35.43 -51.37 -14.78
N ASN A 263 -36.29 -50.58 -14.12
CA ASN A 263 -37.75 -50.69 -14.20
C ASN A 263 -38.38 -49.77 -15.26
N THR A 264 -37.67 -48.72 -15.68
CA THR A 264 -38.04 -47.81 -16.79
C THR A 264 -37.04 -47.98 -17.94
N GLY A 265 -37.22 -49.00 -18.78
CA GLY A 265 -36.27 -49.32 -19.85
C GLY A 265 -36.02 -48.16 -20.83
N SER A 266 -34.99 -47.33 -20.61
CA SER A 266 -34.37 -46.49 -21.63
C SER A 266 -33.06 -45.83 -21.16
N THR A 267 -31.95 -46.23 -21.76
CA THR A 267 -30.74 -45.40 -21.88
C THR A 267 -30.49 -45.13 -23.36
N GLY A 268 -30.46 -43.86 -23.79
CA GLY A 268 -29.72 -43.42 -24.98
C GLY A 268 -30.45 -43.25 -26.32
N SER A 269 -31.65 -42.66 -26.39
CA SER A 269 -32.22 -42.25 -27.68
C SER A 269 -32.02 -40.75 -27.96
N VAL A 270 -31.62 -40.41 -29.19
CA VAL A 270 -31.45 -39.04 -29.74
C VAL A 270 -32.65 -38.14 -29.49
N SER A 271 -33.85 -38.73 -29.42
CA SER A 271 -35.09 -38.03 -29.11
C SER A 271 -35.06 -37.35 -27.74
N SER A 272 -34.45 -37.98 -26.73
CA SER A 272 -34.32 -37.39 -25.38
C SER A 272 -33.38 -36.18 -25.37
N GLU A 273 -32.31 -36.25 -26.15
CA GLU A 273 -31.29 -35.22 -26.21
C GLU A 273 -31.74 -34.01 -27.03
N LEU A 274 -32.43 -34.27 -28.16
CA LEU A 274 -33.13 -33.22 -28.92
C LEU A 274 -34.21 -32.54 -28.07
N PHE A 275 -34.95 -33.29 -27.27
CA PHE A 275 -35.98 -32.72 -26.40
C PHE A 275 -35.37 -31.78 -25.34
N SER A 276 -34.23 -32.15 -24.76
CA SER A 276 -33.50 -31.28 -23.84
C SER A 276 -32.94 -30.04 -24.53
N LEU A 277 -32.32 -30.17 -25.71
CA LEU A 277 -31.71 -29.05 -26.44
C LEU A 277 -32.74 -28.00 -26.88
N THR A 278 -33.98 -28.43 -27.15
CA THR A 278 -35.08 -27.57 -27.60
C THR A 278 -35.94 -27.03 -26.46
N ASN A 279 -35.46 -27.01 -25.21
CA ASN A 279 -36.25 -26.61 -24.04
C ASN A 279 -37.61 -27.32 -23.97
N ASN A 280 -37.62 -28.63 -24.20
CA ASN A 280 -38.80 -29.49 -24.15
C ASN A 280 -39.85 -29.18 -25.26
N SER A 281 -39.43 -28.59 -26.37
CA SER A 281 -40.31 -28.33 -27.52
C SER A 281 -40.45 -29.56 -28.41
N VAL A 282 -41.50 -30.36 -28.17
CA VAL A 282 -41.86 -31.52 -29.02
C VAL A 282 -41.95 -31.14 -30.51
N PRO A 283 -42.62 -30.03 -30.92
CA PRO A 283 -42.72 -29.67 -32.33
C PRO A 283 -41.35 -29.40 -32.98
N LEU A 284 -40.43 -28.76 -32.25
CA LEU A 284 -39.09 -28.49 -32.75
C LEU A 284 -38.23 -29.74 -32.81
N SER A 285 -38.28 -30.60 -31.79
CA SER A 285 -37.54 -31.87 -31.79
C SER A 285 -37.98 -32.75 -32.96
N ASN A 286 -39.29 -32.85 -33.23
CA ASN A 286 -39.81 -33.59 -34.39
C ASN A 286 -39.38 -32.96 -35.71
N TYR A 287 -39.42 -31.62 -35.83
CA TYR A 287 -38.94 -30.92 -37.03
C TYR A 287 -37.46 -31.21 -37.29
N LEU A 288 -36.62 -31.19 -36.25
CA LEU A 288 -35.19 -31.49 -36.38
C LEU A 288 -34.96 -32.96 -36.78
N THR A 289 -35.70 -33.92 -36.21
CA THR A 289 -35.60 -35.33 -36.60
C THR A 289 -36.04 -35.57 -38.05
N ASP A 290 -37.16 -34.99 -38.46
CA ASP A 290 -37.81 -35.32 -39.75
C ASP A 290 -37.30 -34.48 -40.92
N LYS A 291 -36.93 -33.21 -40.69
CA LYS A 291 -36.55 -32.24 -41.73
C LYS A 291 -35.08 -31.88 -41.74
N GLN A 292 -34.36 -32.04 -40.62
CA GLN A 292 -32.90 -31.85 -40.54
C GLN A 292 -32.14 -33.19 -40.40
N ASP A 293 -32.85 -34.32 -40.52
CA ASP A 293 -32.30 -35.69 -40.50
C ASP A 293 -31.48 -36.04 -39.24
N ILE A 294 -31.84 -35.45 -38.09
CA ILE A 294 -31.16 -35.68 -36.81
C ILE A 294 -31.69 -36.97 -36.17
N ARG A 295 -31.08 -38.12 -36.52
CA ARG A 295 -31.56 -39.47 -36.17
C ARG A 295 -30.63 -40.29 -35.27
N ASN A 296 -29.38 -39.88 -35.11
CA ASN A 296 -28.36 -40.53 -34.27
C ASN A 296 -27.57 -39.47 -33.46
N LEU A 297 -26.77 -39.90 -32.48
CA LEU A 297 -26.02 -38.98 -31.62
C LEU A 297 -24.99 -38.15 -32.41
N ASP A 298 -24.39 -38.72 -33.46
CA ASP A 298 -23.42 -38.03 -34.31
C ASP A 298 -24.09 -36.90 -35.11
N SER A 299 -25.33 -37.11 -35.56
CA SER A 299 -26.09 -36.11 -36.32
C SER A 299 -26.43 -34.87 -35.50
N LEU A 300 -26.44 -34.94 -34.16
CA LEU A 300 -26.64 -33.78 -33.28
C LEU A 300 -25.55 -32.70 -33.49
N LEU A 301 -24.32 -33.10 -33.86
CA LEU A 301 -23.23 -32.17 -34.13
C LEU A 301 -23.53 -31.24 -35.31
N SER A 302 -24.42 -31.62 -36.23
CA SER A 302 -24.81 -30.73 -37.33
C SER A 302 -25.59 -29.50 -36.86
N LEU A 303 -26.20 -29.54 -35.66
CA LEU A 303 -26.93 -28.40 -35.08
C LEU A 303 -25.99 -27.24 -34.70
N VAL A 304 -24.71 -27.55 -34.48
CA VAL A 304 -23.67 -26.59 -34.11
C VAL A 304 -23.47 -25.50 -35.17
N GLN A 305 -23.83 -25.78 -36.42
CA GLN A 305 -23.70 -24.82 -37.50
C GLN A 305 -24.76 -23.69 -37.45
N PHE A 306 -25.81 -23.80 -36.63
CA PHE A 306 -26.89 -22.82 -36.59
C PHE A 306 -26.63 -21.75 -35.53
N ASN A 307 -26.55 -20.48 -35.94
CA ASN A 307 -26.55 -19.33 -35.03
C ASN A 307 -27.99 -18.89 -34.69
N ALA A 308 -28.17 -17.90 -33.81
CA ALA A 308 -29.50 -17.39 -33.45
C ALA A 308 -30.35 -16.95 -34.66
N ALA A 309 -29.75 -16.39 -35.72
CA ALA A 309 -30.50 -15.99 -36.91
C ALA A 309 -30.96 -17.20 -37.72
N ASP A 310 -30.14 -18.25 -37.81
CA ASP A 310 -30.49 -19.51 -38.45
C ASP A 310 -31.62 -20.20 -37.69
N TRP A 311 -31.54 -20.25 -36.35
CA TRP A 311 -32.58 -20.77 -35.48
C TRP A 311 -33.89 -19.98 -35.58
N GLU A 312 -33.81 -18.65 -35.64
CA GLU A 312 -34.97 -17.78 -35.87
C GLU A 312 -35.63 -18.09 -37.23
N GLY A 313 -34.82 -18.29 -38.27
CA GLY A 313 -35.28 -18.72 -39.59
C GLY A 313 -36.00 -20.07 -39.52
N ILE A 314 -35.41 -21.08 -38.87
CA ILE A 314 -36.00 -22.41 -38.69
C ILE A 314 -37.35 -22.31 -37.97
N LEU A 315 -37.42 -21.57 -36.86
CA LEU A 315 -38.65 -21.39 -36.09
C LEU A 315 -39.77 -20.74 -36.91
N LYS A 316 -39.42 -19.69 -37.69
CA LYS A 316 -40.37 -19.00 -38.57
C LYS A 316 -40.85 -19.87 -39.72
N THR A 317 -39.94 -20.59 -40.39
CA THR A 317 -40.28 -21.48 -41.51
C THR A 317 -41.10 -22.69 -41.06
N ALA A 318 -40.82 -23.25 -39.88
CA ALA A 318 -41.53 -24.38 -39.33
C ALA A 318 -42.87 -24.01 -38.66
N GLY A 319 -43.16 -22.70 -38.48
CA GLY A 319 -44.36 -22.23 -37.79
C GLY A 319 -44.41 -22.63 -36.31
N ILE A 320 -43.25 -22.79 -35.67
CA ILE A 320 -43.15 -23.27 -34.28
C ILE A 320 -43.24 -22.08 -33.33
N THR A 321 -44.20 -22.14 -32.40
CA THR A 321 -44.32 -21.16 -31.33
C THR A 321 -43.31 -21.46 -30.20
N PRO A 322 -42.62 -20.44 -29.66
CA PRO A 322 -41.77 -20.60 -28.48
C PRO A 322 -42.52 -21.20 -27.29
N PRO A 323 -41.87 -22.01 -26.44
CA PRO A 323 -42.48 -22.57 -25.23
C PRO A 323 -43.10 -21.50 -24.31
N ALA A 324 -44.19 -21.84 -23.63
CA ALA A 324 -44.83 -21.00 -22.62
C ALA A 324 -43.82 -20.62 -21.53
N GLY A 325 -43.67 -19.33 -21.24
CA GLY A 325 -42.63 -18.80 -20.33
C GLY A 325 -41.41 -18.18 -21.02
N THR A 326 -41.32 -18.22 -22.36
CA THR A 326 -40.25 -17.50 -23.07
C THR A 326 -40.42 -15.99 -22.91
N ALA A 327 -39.37 -15.31 -22.42
CA ALA A 327 -39.37 -13.87 -22.19
C ALA A 327 -39.52 -13.09 -23.50
N GLY A 328 -40.28 -11.99 -23.46
CA GLY A 328 -40.52 -11.10 -24.60
C GLY A 328 -41.94 -10.53 -24.57
N ASN A 329 -42.10 -9.26 -24.95
CA ASN A 329 -43.40 -8.58 -24.95
C ASN A 329 -44.16 -8.81 -26.26
N THR A 330 -43.44 -9.07 -27.36
CA THR A 330 -44.00 -9.39 -28.68
C THR A 330 -43.68 -10.84 -29.08
N ASN A 331 -44.44 -11.38 -30.03
CA ASN A 331 -44.16 -12.72 -30.57
C ASN A 331 -42.81 -12.76 -31.31
N GLU A 332 -42.44 -11.70 -32.04
CA GLU A 332 -41.10 -11.58 -32.64
C GLU A 332 -39.99 -11.61 -31.58
N GLU A 333 -40.13 -10.87 -30.48
CA GLU A 333 -39.15 -10.87 -29.38
C GLU A 333 -39.03 -12.26 -28.74
N LYS A 334 -40.15 -12.95 -28.52
CA LYS A 334 -40.13 -14.32 -27.98
C LYS A 334 -39.44 -15.31 -28.91
N ILE A 335 -39.65 -15.22 -30.22
CA ILE A 335 -38.96 -16.08 -31.20
C ILE A 335 -37.45 -15.80 -31.18
N LYS A 336 -37.05 -14.53 -31.15
CA LYS A 336 -35.64 -14.14 -31.12
C LYS A 336 -34.95 -14.60 -29.84
N ASN A 337 -35.58 -14.42 -28.68
CA ASN A 337 -35.06 -14.87 -27.40
C ASN A 337 -34.99 -16.40 -27.32
N TYR A 338 -35.97 -17.10 -27.89
CA TYR A 338 -35.95 -18.55 -27.98
C TYR A 338 -34.82 -19.06 -28.89
N ALA A 339 -34.63 -18.43 -30.06
CA ALA A 339 -33.55 -18.76 -30.96
C ALA A 339 -32.16 -18.58 -30.32
N ALA A 340 -31.97 -17.49 -29.57
CA ALA A 340 -30.75 -17.27 -28.80
C ALA A 340 -30.56 -18.33 -27.70
N ALA A 341 -31.63 -18.77 -27.03
CA ALA A 341 -31.58 -19.84 -26.05
C ALA A 341 -31.21 -21.20 -26.69
N LEU A 342 -31.72 -21.50 -27.89
CA LEU A 342 -31.37 -22.71 -28.63
C LEU A 342 -29.88 -22.75 -29.01
N GLU A 343 -29.35 -21.63 -29.52
CA GLU A 343 -27.91 -21.50 -29.79
C GLU A 343 -27.09 -21.71 -28.51
N GLN A 344 -27.49 -21.11 -27.39
CA GLN A 344 -26.81 -21.31 -26.11
C GLN A 344 -26.86 -22.76 -25.62
N ASN A 345 -28.00 -23.45 -25.75
CA ASN A 345 -28.15 -24.84 -25.35
C ASN A 345 -27.21 -25.75 -26.15
N VAL A 346 -27.16 -25.55 -27.47
CA VAL A 346 -26.23 -26.28 -28.36
C VAL A 346 -24.78 -25.98 -28.01
N THR A 347 -24.45 -24.70 -27.77
CA THR A 347 -23.10 -24.26 -27.38
C THR A 347 -22.67 -24.89 -26.05
N LYS A 348 -23.56 -24.95 -25.05
CA LYS A 348 -23.28 -25.58 -23.75
C LYS A 348 -23.08 -27.08 -23.89
N ARG A 349 -23.83 -27.74 -24.78
CA ARG A 349 -23.75 -29.19 -25.00
C ARG A 349 -22.52 -29.61 -25.81
N PHE A 350 -22.13 -28.80 -26.81
CA PHE A 350 -21.05 -29.09 -27.75
C PHE A 350 -20.03 -27.93 -27.87
N PRO A 351 -19.43 -27.49 -26.75
CA PRO A 351 -18.65 -26.24 -26.72
C PRO A 351 -17.46 -26.26 -27.70
N THR A 352 -16.73 -27.37 -27.78
CA THR A 352 -15.60 -27.53 -28.70
C THR A 352 -16.02 -27.49 -30.17
N ALA A 353 -17.10 -28.20 -30.53
CA ALA A 353 -17.59 -28.19 -31.90
C ALA A 353 -18.10 -26.80 -32.30
N THR A 354 -18.82 -26.11 -31.41
CA THR A 354 -19.30 -24.74 -31.62
C THR A 354 -18.16 -23.75 -31.75
N PHE A 355 -17.08 -23.92 -30.98
CA PHE A 355 -15.86 -23.16 -31.15
C PHE A 355 -15.28 -23.33 -32.55
N VAL A 356 -15.14 -24.57 -33.03
CA VAL A 356 -14.61 -24.87 -34.37
C VAL A 356 -15.50 -24.29 -35.46
N ALA A 357 -16.82 -24.44 -35.36
CA ALA A 357 -17.76 -23.91 -36.35
C ALA A 357 -17.69 -22.38 -36.45
N ASN A 358 -17.64 -21.68 -35.30
CA ASN A 358 -17.51 -20.22 -35.28
C ASN A 358 -16.13 -19.75 -35.75
N LEU A 359 -15.05 -20.44 -35.36
CA LEU A 359 -13.70 -20.15 -35.83
C LEU A 359 -13.56 -20.36 -37.35
N THR A 360 -14.29 -21.32 -37.92
CA THR A 360 -14.33 -21.55 -39.38
C THR A 360 -15.05 -20.42 -40.11
N LYS A 361 -16.13 -19.89 -39.52
CA LYS A 361 -16.95 -18.82 -40.10
C LYS A 361 -16.28 -17.44 -39.99
N ASP A 362 -15.52 -17.20 -38.92
CA ASP A 362 -14.87 -15.91 -38.67
C ASP A 362 -13.52 -15.77 -39.40
N THR A 363 -13.54 -15.15 -40.57
CA THR A 363 -12.33 -14.85 -41.36
C THR A 363 -11.44 -13.77 -40.76
N LYS A 364 -11.88 -13.10 -39.68
CA LYS A 364 -11.14 -12.05 -38.95
C LYS A 364 -10.76 -12.47 -37.52
N SER A 365 -10.83 -13.77 -37.23
CA SER A 365 -10.43 -14.33 -35.94
C SER A 365 -9.02 -13.90 -35.54
N SER A 366 -8.83 -13.52 -34.27
CA SER A 366 -7.52 -13.20 -33.68
C SER A 366 -6.80 -14.43 -33.14
N VAL A 367 -7.38 -15.62 -33.31
CA VAL A 367 -6.74 -16.89 -32.94
C VAL A 367 -5.55 -17.17 -33.88
N GLY A 368 -4.34 -17.18 -33.34
CA GLY A 368 -3.14 -17.54 -34.08
C GLY A 368 -3.24 -18.95 -34.66
N GLY A 369 -2.99 -19.12 -35.96
CA GLY A 369 -3.09 -20.42 -36.63
C GLY A 369 -4.52 -20.96 -36.76
N ALA A 370 -5.53 -20.09 -36.81
CA ALA A 370 -6.95 -20.45 -36.89
C ALA A 370 -7.27 -21.56 -37.91
N SER A 371 -6.75 -21.46 -39.13
CA SER A 371 -6.97 -22.48 -40.19
C SER A 371 -6.42 -23.85 -39.80
N SER A 372 -5.19 -23.90 -39.29
CA SER A 372 -4.53 -25.13 -38.84
C SER A 372 -5.27 -25.76 -37.65
N ILE A 373 -5.70 -24.95 -36.68
CA ILE A 373 -6.45 -25.40 -35.50
C ILE A 373 -7.82 -25.95 -35.91
N THR A 374 -8.55 -25.22 -36.76
CA THR A 374 -9.85 -25.65 -37.27
C THR A 374 -9.73 -26.99 -38.01
N GLN A 375 -8.75 -27.13 -38.92
CA GLN A 375 -8.54 -28.37 -39.66
C GLN A 375 -8.19 -29.53 -38.72
N LEU A 376 -7.31 -29.29 -37.74
CA LEU A 376 -6.89 -30.30 -36.76
C LEU A 376 -8.07 -30.82 -35.92
N LEU A 377 -8.88 -29.91 -35.38
CA LEU A 377 -10.02 -30.24 -34.53
C LEU A 377 -11.19 -30.84 -35.33
N THR A 378 -11.42 -30.39 -36.56
CA THR A 378 -12.44 -30.97 -37.45
C THR A 378 -12.12 -32.42 -37.81
N ASN A 379 -10.84 -32.73 -38.05
CA ASN A 379 -10.39 -34.09 -38.35
C ASN A 379 -10.33 -35.00 -37.11
N ASN A 380 -10.48 -34.45 -35.90
CA ASN A 380 -10.39 -35.18 -34.65
C ASN A 380 -11.54 -34.77 -33.70
N PRO A 381 -12.81 -35.10 -34.05
CA PRO A 381 -13.99 -34.69 -33.29
C PRO A 381 -14.03 -35.24 -31.86
N GLN A 382 -13.24 -36.28 -31.57
CA GLN A 382 -13.05 -36.87 -30.24
C GLN A 382 -12.14 -36.03 -29.32
N PHE A 383 -11.47 -34.99 -29.83
CA PHE A 383 -10.69 -34.06 -29.02
C PHE A 383 -11.60 -32.98 -28.42
N ASP A 384 -11.69 -32.93 -27.09
CA ASP A 384 -12.46 -31.91 -26.38
C ASP A 384 -11.53 -30.87 -25.75
N LEU A 385 -11.69 -29.59 -26.10
CA LEU A 385 -10.91 -28.49 -25.54
C LEU A 385 -11.03 -28.41 -24.01
N LEU A 386 -12.17 -28.80 -23.43
CA LEU A 386 -12.33 -28.77 -21.98
C LEU A 386 -11.56 -29.90 -21.30
N ASN A 387 -11.72 -31.13 -21.80
CA ASN A 387 -11.34 -32.33 -21.06
C ASN A 387 -10.08 -33.04 -21.59
N SER A 388 -9.79 -32.94 -22.89
CA SER A 388 -8.62 -33.58 -23.49
C SER A 388 -7.34 -32.86 -23.08
N ARG A 389 -6.29 -33.62 -22.80
CA ARG A 389 -4.94 -33.08 -22.57
C ARG A 389 -4.12 -33.22 -23.85
N ILE A 390 -3.57 -32.11 -24.35
CA ILE A 390 -2.90 -32.07 -25.66
C ILE A 390 -1.76 -33.09 -25.73
N GLY A 391 -0.88 -33.16 -24.72
CA GLY A 391 0.28 -34.05 -24.75
C GLY A 391 -0.12 -35.53 -24.81
N SER A 392 -1.00 -35.96 -23.91
CA SER A 392 -1.49 -37.34 -23.82
C SER A 392 -2.28 -37.73 -25.06
N PHE A 393 -3.09 -36.82 -25.59
CA PHE A 393 -3.90 -37.09 -26.78
C PHE A 393 -3.03 -37.20 -28.03
N THR A 394 -2.05 -36.31 -28.22
CA THR A 394 -1.04 -36.41 -29.28
C THR A 394 -0.29 -37.73 -29.19
N LYS A 395 0.10 -38.15 -27.98
CA LYS A 395 0.81 -39.44 -27.78
C LYS A 395 -0.08 -40.64 -28.12
N ALA A 396 -1.35 -40.62 -27.73
CA ALA A 396 -2.30 -41.71 -27.99
C ALA A 396 -2.76 -41.78 -29.46
N ASN A 397 -2.76 -40.65 -30.17
CA ASN A 397 -3.29 -40.51 -31.52
C ASN A 397 -2.24 -39.98 -32.52
N ALA A 398 -0.97 -40.36 -32.35
CA ALA A 398 0.16 -39.77 -33.09
C ALA A 398 0.02 -39.81 -34.63
N ASN A 399 -0.76 -40.75 -35.17
CA ASN A 399 -1.00 -40.88 -36.60
C ASN A 399 -2.11 -39.96 -37.14
N THR A 400 -3.01 -39.45 -36.30
CA THR A 400 -4.19 -38.66 -36.69
C THR A 400 -4.24 -37.27 -36.04
N PHE A 401 -3.50 -37.07 -34.94
CA PHE A 401 -3.38 -35.82 -34.21
C PHE A 401 -1.90 -35.51 -33.93
N SER A 402 -1.24 -34.86 -34.89
CA SER A 402 0.19 -34.50 -34.83
C SER A 402 0.42 -33.04 -35.27
N PRO A 403 0.03 -32.04 -34.46
CA PRO A 403 0.33 -30.64 -34.74
C PRO A 403 1.83 -30.33 -34.72
N ASP A 404 2.28 -29.38 -35.54
CA ASP A 404 3.64 -28.83 -35.44
C ASP A 404 3.83 -27.99 -34.15
N ALA A 405 5.07 -27.57 -33.87
CA ALA A 405 5.38 -26.83 -32.64
C ALA A 405 4.61 -25.51 -32.50
N ALA A 406 4.47 -24.74 -33.59
CA ALA A 406 3.76 -23.47 -33.58
C ALA A 406 2.25 -23.66 -33.34
N THR A 407 1.64 -24.63 -34.03
CA THR A 407 0.22 -25.00 -33.87
C THR A 407 -0.04 -25.55 -32.47
N THR A 408 0.89 -26.34 -31.92
CA THR A 408 0.80 -26.84 -30.54
C THR A 408 0.80 -25.70 -29.52
N GLU A 409 1.66 -24.70 -29.69
CA GLU A 409 1.71 -23.55 -28.81
C GLU A 409 0.41 -22.72 -28.87
N GLN A 410 -0.11 -22.47 -30.07
CA GLN A 410 -1.36 -21.73 -30.25
C GLN A 410 -2.56 -22.52 -29.71
N LEU A 411 -2.62 -23.84 -29.95
CA LEU A 411 -3.66 -24.70 -29.39
C LEU A 411 -3.64 -24.71 -27.86
N ARG A 412 -2.45 -24.67 -27.22
CA ARG A 412 -2.33 -24.50 -25.77
C ARG A 412 -2.89 -23.16 -25.29
N LYS A 413 -2.60 -22.06 -25.99
CA LYS A 413 -3.15 -20.72 -25.67
C LYS A 413 -4.68 -20.75 -25.76
N VAL A 414 -5.23 -21.27 -26.87
CA VAL A 414 -6.67 -21.44 -27.07
C VAL A 414 -7.28 -22.29 -25.95
N GLN A 415 -6.73 -23.48 -25.68
CA GLN A 415 -7.28 -24.39 -24.68
C GLN A 415 -7.28 -23.77 -23.27
N ARG A 416 -6.23 -23.04 -22.89
CA ARG A 416 -6.16 -22.37 -21.58
C ARG A 416 -7.27 -21.34 -21.41
N VAL A 417 -7.49 -20.49 -22.40
CA VAL A 417 -8.53 -19.45 -22.34
C VAL A 417 -9.92 -20.08 -22.45
N PHE A 418 -10.09 -21.06 -23.34
CA PHE A 418 -11.36 -21.74 -23.55
C PHE A 418 -11.87 -22.48 -22.30
N ARG A 419 -10.96 -23.00 -21.46
CA ARG A 419 -11.31 -23.60 -20.17
C ARG A 419 -11.86 -22.59 -19.15
N LEU A 420 -11.50 -21.31 -19.28
CA LEU A 420 -12.04 -20.23 -18.44
C LEU A 420 -13.45 -19.82 -18.92
N SER A 421 -13.63 -19.73 -20.24
CA SER A 421 -14.93 -19.46 -20.86
C SER A 421 -15.13 -20.37 -22.08
N PRO A 422 -15.98 -21.42 -21.98
CA PRO A 422 -16.22 -22.40 -23.05
C PRO A 422 -17.00 -21.85 -24.25
N ASP A 423 -16.59 -20.70 -24.79
CA ASP A 423 -17.23 -20.03 -25.91
C ASP A 423 -16.20 -19.34 -26.82
N TYR A 424 -16.60 -19.18 -28.09
CA TYR A 424 -15.75 -18.57 -29.11
C TYR A 424 -15.49 -17.09 -28.87
N LYS A 425 -16.53 -16.33 -28.51
CA LYS A 425 -16.48 -14.86 -28.41
C LYS A 425 -15.49 -14.42 -27.35
N SER A 426 -15.55 -15.01 -26.15
CA SER A 426 -14.65 -14.71 -25.05
C SER A 426 -13.21 -15.11 -25.37
N THR A 427 -13.03 -16.32 -25.93
CA THR A 427 -11.71 -16.82 -26.30
C THR A 427 -11.04 -15.94 -27.35
N ASN A 428 -11.78 -15.57 -28.41
CA ASN A 428 -11.28 -14.69 -29.46
C ASN A 428 -10.95 -13.28 -28.92
N THR A 429 -11.82 -12.72 -28.08
CA THR A 429 -11.63 -11.38 -27.49
C THR A 429 -10.40 -11.32 -26.59
N LEU A 430 -10.20 -12.32 -25.73
CA LEU A 430 -9.05 -12.36 -24.82
C LEU A 430 -7.74 -12.57 -25.58
N LEU A 431 -7.70 -13.50 -26.54
CA LEU A 431 -6.52 -13.74 -27.36
C LEU A 431 -6.16 -12.53 -28.25
N ALA A 432 -7.16 -11.79 -28.76
CA ALA A 432 -6.94 -10.55 -29.50
C ALA A 432 -6.19 -9.48 -28.68
N ASN A 433 -6.29 -9.56 -27.35
CA ASN A 433 -5.62 -8.67 -26.41
C ASN A 433 -4.38 -9.31 -25.77
N ASN A 434 -3.84 -10.38 -26.37
CA ASN A 434 -2.69 -11.15 -25.86
C ASN A 434 -2.90 -11.78 -24.47
N ILE A 435 -4.16 -12.01 -24.07
CA ILE A 435 -4.50 -12.67 -22.81
C ILE A 435 -4.69 -14.16 -23.07
N HIS A 436 -3.76 -14.98 -22.56
CA HIS A 436 -3.68 -16.41 -22.85
C HIS A 436 -3.50 -17.29 -21.60
N SER A 437 -3.66 -16.74 -20.39
CA SER A 437 -3.54 -17.46 -19.13
C SER A 437 -4.45 -16.91 -18.03
N ALA A 438 -4.79 -17.76 -17.07
CA ALA A 438 -5.52 -17.37 -15.87
C ALA A 438 -4.74 -16.36 -15.00
N ALA A 439 -3.41 -16.46 -14.97
CA ALA A 439 -2.54 -15.57 -14.23
C ALA A 439 -2.66 -14.12 -14.71
N GLN A 440 -2.63 -13.89 -16.02
CA GLN A 440 -2.79 -12.54 -16.63
C GLN A 440 -4.18 -11.93 -16.34
N ILE A 441 -5.22 -12.74 -16.20
CA ILE A 441 -6.56 -12.24 -15.86
C ILE A 441 -6.61 -11.89 -14.37
N TYR A 442 -6.04 -12.76 -13.52
CA TYR A 442 -6.00 -12.56 -12.09
C TYR A 442 -5.19 -11.32 -11.70
N SER A 443 -4.04 -11.09 -12.33
CA SER A 443 -3.13 -9.97 -12.04
C SER A 443 -3.77 -8.60 -12.24
N MET A 444 -4.67 -8.46 -13.22
CA MET A 444 -5.40 -7.21 -13.48
C MET A 444 -6.34 -6.79 -12.33
N GLY A 445 -6.84 -7.75 -11.56
CA GLY A 445 -7.91 -7.54 -10.58
C GLY A 445 -9.32 -7.45 -11.20
N GLN A 446 -10.34 -7.84 -10.42
CA GLN A 446 -11.71 -8.03 -10.92
C GLN A 446 -12.29 -6.77 -11.54
N ASP A 447 -12.23 -5.64 -10.83
CA ASP A 447 -12.84 -4.39 -11.29
C ASP A 447 -12.24 -3.89 -12.59
N ASN A 448 -10.91 -3.96 -12.73
CA ASN A 448 -10.22 -3.56 -13.95
C ASN A 448 -10.56 -4.50 -15.12
N PHE A 449 -10.59 -5.82 -14.86
CA PHE A 449 -10.94 -6.80 -15.87
C PHE A 449 -12.38 -6.61 -16.36
N VAL A 450 -13.32 -6.48 -15.44
CA VAL A 450 -14.75 -6.25 -15.74
C VAL A 450 -14.96 -4.90 -16.42
N LYS A 451 -14.28 -3.84 -15.99
CA LYS A 451 -14.33 -2.54 -16.66
C LYS A 451 -13.80 -2.60 -18.10
N LYS A 452 -12.69 -3.32 -18.31
CA LYS A 452 -12.02 -3.42 -19.63
C LYS A 452 -12.79 -4.32 -20.61
N TYR A 453 -13.31 -5.46 -20.15
CA TYR A 453 -13.90 -6.48 -21.02
C TYR A 453 -15.42 -6.61 -20.90
N GLY A 454 -16.05 -6.06 -19.86
CA GLY A 454 -17.50 -6.17 -19.61
C GLY A 454 -18.36 -5.52 -20.68
N GLY A 455 -17.86 -4.51 -21.41
CA GLY A 455 -18.57 -3.94 -22.56
C GLY A 455 -18.65 -4.90 -23.76
N ASN A 456 -17.60 -5.69 -24.00
CA ASN A 456 -17.54 -6.62 -25.14
C ASN A 456 -18.11 -8.00 -24.80
N LEU A 457 -17.82 -8.51 -23.59
CA LEU A 457 -18.21 -9.84 -23.13
C LEU A 457 -19.56 -9.83 -22.41
N GLY A 458 -19.90 -8.74 -21.73
CA GLY A 458 -20.97 -8.68 -20.73
C GLY A 458 -20.38 -8.62 -19.33
N GLN A 459 -20.98 -7.81 -18.46
CA GLN A 459 -20.47 -7.55 -17.10
C GLN A 459 -20.41 -8.83 -16.26
N GLU A 460 -21.49 -9.61 -16.27
CA GLU A 460 -21.61 -10.88 -15.55
C GLU A 460 -20.63 -11.93 -16.09
N GLN A 461 -20.58 -12.10 -17.42
CA GLN A 461 -19.65 -13.05 -18.05
C GLN A 461 -18.19 -12.69 -17.75
N ALA A 462 -17.82 -11.41 -17.78
CA ALA A 462 -16.48 -10.97 -17.41
C ALA A 462 -16.17 -11.26 -15.93
N ALA A 463 -17.12 -11.06 -15.03
CA ALA A 463 -16.96 -11.40 -13.62
C ALA A 463 -16.76 -12.91 -13.40
N ASP A 464 -17.55 -13.75 -14.08
CA ASP A 464 -17.43 -15.21 -14.03
C ASP A 464 -16.08 -15.72 -14.55
N ILE A 465 -15.61 -15.14 -15.67
CA ILE A 465 -14.29 -15.44 -16.23
C ILE A 465 -13.20 -15.11 -15.21
N PHE A 466 -13.31 -13.97 -14.54
CA PHE A 466 -12.36 -13.58 -13.49
C PHE A 466 -12.37 -14.57 -12.32
N GLN A 467 -13.55 -14.98 -11.82
CA GLN A 467 -13.62 -15.95 -10.72
C GLN A 467 -13.00 -17.29 -11.10
N LYS A 468 -13.27 -17.79 -12.32
CA LYS A 468 -12.65 -19.02 -12.83
C LYS A 468 -11.15 -18.86 -13.01
N ALA A 469 -10.67 -17.70 -13.45
CA ALA A 469 -9.25 -17.41 -13.57
C ALA A 469 -8.57 -17.40 -12.19
N LYS A 470 -9.17 -16.75 -11.19
CA LYS A 470 -8.71 -16.76 -9.79
C LYS A 470 -8.58 -18.19 -9.27
N GLN A 471 -9.63 -19.01 -9.43
CA GLN A 471 -9.60 -20.40 -8.98
C GLN A 471 -8.54 -21.23 -9.71
N THR A 472 -8.47 -21.09 -11.04
CA THR A 472 -7.50 -21.82 -11.88
C THR A 472 -6.07 -21.43 -11.52
N TYR A 473 -5.81 -20.15 -11.31
CA TYR A 473 -4.49 -19.64 -10.91
C TYR A 473 -4.09 -20.18 -9.53
N ALA A 474 -4.97 -20.09 -8.53
CA ALA A 474 -4.71 -20.62 -7.19
C ALA A 474 -4.44 -22.13 -7.20
N GLN A 475 -5.23 -22.91 -7.96
CA GLN A 475 -5.02 -24.34 -8.12
C GLN A 475 -3.69 -24.66 -8.83
N THR A 476 -3.37 -23.90 -9.88
CA THR A 476 -2.10 -24.07 -10.62
C THR A 476 -0.91 -23.79 -9.70
N LEU A 477 -0.98 -22.72 -8.90
CA LEU A 477 0.05 -22.38 -7.93
C LEU A 477 0.19 -23.48 -6.86
N ALA A 478 -0.92 -23.96 -6.29
CA ALA A 478 -0.89 -25.03 -5.30
C ALA A 478 -0.26 -26.33 -5.86
N VAL A 479 -0.61 -26.70 -7.09
CA VAL A 479 -0.01 -27.87 -7.76
C VAL A 479 1.47 -27.65 -8.02
N ALA A 480 1.87 -26.50 -8.54
CA ALA A 480 3.27 -26.17 -8.83
C ALA A 480 4.12 -26.21 -7.54
N THR A 481 3.65 -25.58 -6.46
CA THR A 481 4.33 -25.56 -5.15
C THR A 481 4.43 -26.95 -4.53
N ASN A 482 3.37 -27.77 -4.62
CA ASN A 482 3.41 -29.15 -4.13
C ASN A 482 4.39 -30.02 -4.93
N LEU A 483 4.38 -29.92 -6.26
CA LEU A 483 5.32 -30.65 -7.12
C LEU A 483 6.77 -30.22 -6.84
N LYS A 484 7.00 -28.92 -6.64
CA LYS A 484 8.30 -28.38 -6.25
C LYS A 484 8.74 -28.94 -4.90
N SER A 485 7.89 -28.87 -3.89
CA SER A 485 8.17 -29.39 -2.54
C SER A 485 8.49 -30.90 -2.54
N LEU A 486 7.77 -31.71 -3.33
CA LEU A 486 8.04 -33.14 -3.47
C LEU A 486 9.36 -33.42 -4.20
N SER A 487 9.67 -32.63 -5.24
CA SER A 487 10.96 -32.70 -5.93
C SER A 487 12.11 -32.36 -4.98
N ASP A 488 11.93 -31.35 -4.12
CA ASP A 488 12.95 -30.90 -3.17
C ASP A 488 13.13 -31.92 -2.03
N ALA A 489 12.04 -32.50 -1.52
CA ALA A 489 12.11 -33.61 -0.56
C ALA A 489 12.90 -34.81 -1.11
N SER A 490 12.83 -35.06 -2.43
CA SER A 490 13.58 -36.14 -3.10
C SER A 490 15.10 -35.90 -3.14
N ALA A 491 15.59 -34.72 -2.77
CA ALA A 491 17.02 -34.45 -2.61
C ALA A 491 17.58 -34.91 -1.25
N LEU A 492 16.71 -35.18 -0.27
CA LEU A 492 17.09 -35.70 1.03
C LEU A 492 17.04 -37.23 1.03
N ASN A 493 18.14 -37.88 1.39
CA ASN A 493 18.26 -39.36 1.39
C ASN A 493 17.28 -40.10 2.32
N VAL A 494 16.54 -39.39 3.17
CA VAL A 494 15.55 -39.96 4.11
C VAL A 494 14.14 -40.06 3.51
N PHE A 495 13.88 -39.41 2.37
CA PHE A 495 12.60 -39.47 1.69
C PHE A 495 12.65 -40.37 0.44
N PRO A 496 11.53 -40.96 0.03
CA PRO A 496 11.42 -41.64 -1.26
C PRO A 496 11.79 -40.72 -2.43
N ASP A 497 12.39 -41.28 -3.49
CA ASP A 497 12.66 -40.54 -4.72
C ASP A 497 11.37 -40.32 -5.51
N TYR A 498 10.68 -39.21 -5.21
CA TYR A 498 9.46 -38.81 -5.89
C TYR A 498 9.70 -38.35 -7.33
N LYS A 499 10.96 -38.22 -7.80
CA LYS A 499 11.25 -37.85 -9.20
C LYS A 499 10.69 -38.89 -10.18
N THR A 500 10.70 -40.17 -9.80
CA THR A 500 10.10 -41.26 -10.60
C THR A 500 8.57 -41.15 -10.69
N ALA A 501 7.89 -40.73 -9.62
CA ALA A 501 6.45 -40.48 -9.63
C ALA A 501 6.09 -39.25 -10.48
N ILE A 502 6.95 -38.23 -10.50
CA ILE A 502 6.78 -36.99 -11.26
C ILE A 502 7.17 -37.16 -12.74
N GLN A 503 8.01 -38.14 -13.10
CA GLN A 503 8.42 -38.40 -14.49
C GLN A 503 7.25 -38.62 -15.44
N ASN A 504 6.15 -39.23 -14.99
CA ASN A 504 4.96 -39.42 -15.85
C ASN A 504 4.22 -38.11 -16.20
N LEU A 505 4.46 -37.02 -15.46
CA LEU A 505 3.91 -35.68 -15.75
C LEU A 505 4.63 -34.97 -16.90
N THR A 506 5.81 -35.45 -17.31
CA THR A 506 6.62 -34.86 -18.39
C THR A 506 5.94 -34.84 -19.77
N VAL A 507 4.88 -35.66 -19.95
CA VAL A 507 4.05 -35.67 -21.16
C VAL A 507 3.22 -34.39 -21.29
N GLU A 508 2.86 -33.75 -20.16
CA GLU A 508 1.99 -32.57 -20.12
C GLU A 508 2.72 -31.29 -19.71
N VAL A 509 3.72 -31.42 -18.83
CA VAL A 509 4.44 -30.29 -18.23
C VAL A 509 5.93 -30.42 -18.59
N PRO A 510 6.63 -29.33 -18.99
CA PRO A 510 8.08 -29.35 -19.12
C PRO A 510 8.70 -29.84 -17.80
N ASN A 511 9.78 -30.63 -17.85
CA ASN A 511 10.38 -31.16 -16.63
C ASN A 511 10.79 -30.00 -15.68
N LEU A 512 10.75 -30.24 -14.36
CA LEU A 512 10.98 -29.18 -13.35
C LEU A 512 12.33 -28.49 -13.50
N GLN A 513 13.34 -29.21 -13.99
CA GLN A 513 14.66 -28.64 -14.32
C GLN A 513 14.59 -27.63 -15.48
N THR A 514 13.71 -27.85 -16.45
CA THR A 514 13.43 -26.90 -17.55
C THR A 514 12.64 -25.69 -17.05
N LEU A 515 11.77 -25.87 -16.05
CA LEU A 515 10.95 -24.78 -15.50
C LEU A 515 11.71 -23.87 -14.52
N PHE A 516 12.61 -24.45 -13.70
CA PHE A 516 13.22 -23.75 -12.57
C PHE A 516 14.76 -23.85 -12.50
N GLY A 517 15.40 -24.54 -13.45
CA GLY A 517 16.85 -24.75 -13.44
C GLY A 517 17.35 -25.73 -12.37
N ASN A 518 18.67 -25.82 -12.22
CA ASN A 518 19.31 -26.52 -11.09
C ASN A 518 19.36 -25.56 -9.89
N GLY A 519 18.40 -25.67 -8.96
CA GLY A 519 18.50 -24.95 -7.69
C GLY A 519 19.47 -25.66 -6.75
N ASP A 520 20.54 -24.98 -6.34
CA ASP A 520 21.43 -25.47 -5.28
C ASP A 520 20.90 -24.99 -3.93
N PHE A 521 20.35 -25.92 -3.15
CA PHE A 521 19.68 -25.63 -1.88
C PHE A 521 20.64 -25.44 -0.71
N CYS A 522 21.84 -26.00 -0.80
CA CYS A 522 22.76 -26.04 0.33
C CYS A 522 23.50 -24.70 0.55
N GLN A 523 23.42 -23.76 -0.41
CA GLN A 523 24.14 -22.48 -0.38
C GLN A 523 23.25 -21.26 -0.68
N CYS A 524 21.92 -21.38 -0.64
CA CYS A 524 21.05 -20.23 -0.88
C CYS A 524 20.96 -19.33 0.37
N ASN A 525 21.63 -18.17 0.34
CA ASN A 525 21.47 -17.12 1.34
C ASN A 525 20.05 -16.53 1.29
N GLU A 526 19.57 -15.96 2.40
CA GLU A 526 18.22 -15.37 2.49
C GLU A 526 17.95 -14.32 1.39
N CYS A 527 18.96 -13.51 1.03
CA CYS A 527 18.86 -12.51 -0.04
C CYS A 527 18.52 -13.11 -1.42
N ASN A 528 18.88 -14.37 -1.66
CA ASN A 528 18.62 -15.11 -2.90
C ASN A 528 17.37 -16.00 -2.80
N SER A 529 16.66 -15.95 -1.68
CA SER A 529 15.45 -16.72 -1.44
C SER A 529 14.26 -16.11 -2.16
N VAL A 530 13.35 -16.96 -2.65
CA VAL A 530 12.02 -16.55 -3.13
C VAL A 530 11.14 -15.93 -2.03
N TYR A 531 11.56 -16.04 -0.77
CA TYR A 531 10.92 -15.42 0.39
C TYR A 531 11.70 -14.21 0.94
N GLY A 532 12.84 -13.87 0.33
CA GLY A 532 13.71 -12.78 0.79
C GLY A 532 13.19 -11.40 0.40
N ALA A 533 13.80 -10.35 0.96
CA ALA A 533 13.39 -8.96 0.71
C ALA A 533 13.49 -8.56 -0.76
N ALA A 534 14.51 -9.03 -1.49
CA ALA A 534 14.64 -8.80 -2.93
C ALA A 534 13.47 -9.38 -3.74
N ALA A 535 13.03 -10.60 -3.40
CA ALA A 535 11.85 -11.23 -4.04
C ALA A 535 10.56 -10.46 -3.71
N TYR A 536 10.44 -9.95 -2.48
CA TYR A 536 9.31 -9.10 -2.09
C TYR A 536 9.28 -7.76 -2.87
N LEU A 537 10.43 -7.10 -3.04
CA LEU A 537 10.53 -5.90 -3.87
C LEU A 537 10.11 -6.16 -5.32
N ALA A 538 10.60 -7.26 -5.91
CA ALA A 538 10.23 -7.66 -7.27
C ALA A 538 8.71 -7.92 -7.40
N ASP A 539 8.10 -8.59 -6.42
CA ASP A 539 6.66 -8.85 -6.39
C ASP A 539 5.84 -7.55 -6.25
N ILE A 540 6.29 -6.60 -5.41
CA ILE A 540 5.65 -5.27 -5.32
C ILE A 540 5.74 -4.52 -6.66
N LEU A 541 6.91 -4.49 -7.30
CA LEU A 541 7.07 -3.79 -8.57
C LEU A 541 6.18 -4.40 -9.67
N HIS A 542 6.08 -5.73 -9.72
CA HIS A 542 5.16 -6.43 -10.61
C HIS A 542 3.69 -6.11 -10.27
N PHE A 543 3.32 -6.09 -8.99
CA PHE A 543 2.00 -5.68 -8.54
C PHE A 543 1.65 -4.25 -8.96
N LEU A 544 2.61 -3.33 -8.96
CA LEU A 544 2.42 -1.94 -9.39
C LEU A 544 2.35 -1.79 -10.91
N ASP A 545 2.98 -2.69 -11.67
CA ASP A 545 2.95 -2.72 -13.14
C ASP A 545 1.54 -2.98 -13.67
N GLU A 546 0.82 -3.88 -13.00
CA GLU A 546 -0.53 -4.31 -13.39
C GLU A 546 -1.62 -3.29 -12.99
N ARG A 547 -1.23 -2.15 -12.43
CA ARG A 547 -2.14 -1.08 -11.97
C ARG A 547 -2.00 0.16 -12.82
N ASN A 548 -3.12 0.61 -13.37
CA ASN A 548 -3.18 1.88 -14.07
C ASN A 548 -3.01 3.05 -13.11
N SER A 549 -2.21 4.03 -13.50
CA SER A 549 -2.15 5.32 -12.83
C SER A 549 -3.32 6.23 -13.24
N SER A 550 -3.32 7.47 -12.76
CA SER A 550 -4.21 8.53 -13.26
C SER A 550 -3.91 8.94 -14.71
N MET A 551 -2.74 8.56 -15.24
CA MET A 551 -2.34 8.83 -16.62
C MET A 551 -2.72 7.64 -17.52
N THR A 552 -3.43 7.93 -18.60
CA THR A 552 -3.89 6.92 -19.55
C THR A 552 -2.70 6.16 -20.16
N GLY A 553 -2.66 4.85 -19.96
CA GLY A 553 -1.65 3.97 -20.54
C GLY A 553 -0.32 3.92 -19.79
N VAL A 554 -0.21 4.52 -18.60
CA VAL A 554 1.00 4.50 -17.77
C VAL A 554 0.71 3.74 -16.47
N SER A 555 1.53 2.75 -16.14
CA SER A 555 1.37 1.99 -14.88
C SER A 555 1.80 2.81 -13.66
N VAL A 556 1.39 2.37 -12.46
CA VAL A 556 1.89 2.97 -11.21
C VAL A 556 3.39 2.72 -11.05
N LYS A 557 3.89 1.54 -11.46
CA LYS A 557 5.32 1.23 -11.49
C LYS A 557 6.08 2.23 -12.36
N ASP A 558 5.57 2.56 -13.54
CA ASP A 558 6.25 3.48 -14.46
C ASP A 558 6.37 4.89 -13.88
N LEU A 559 5.33 5.40 -13.21
CA LEU A 559 5.41 6.69 -12.51
C LEU A 559 6.36 6.65 -11.31
N LEU A 560 6.41 5.53 -10.58
CA LEU A 560 7.36 5.33 -9.49
C LEU A 560 8.79 5.37 -10.02
N LEU A 561 9.11 4.57 -11.03
CA LEU A 561 10.46 4.47 -11.60
C LEU A 561 10.85 5.73 -12.40
N TYR A 562 9.89 6.53 -12.88
CA TYR A 562 10.18 7.86 -13.40
C TYR A 562 10.70 8.81 -12.31
N ARG A 563 10.14 8.73 -11.10
CA ARG A 563 10.56 9.56 -9.94
C ARG A 563 11.76 8.99 -9.20
N ARG A 564 11.87 7.67 -9.15
CA ARG A 564 12.86 6.88 -8.41
C ARG A 564 13.42 5.77 -9.31
N PRO A 565 14.19 6.15 -10.36
CA PRO A 565 14.80 5.18 -11.28
C PRO A 565 15.80 4.26 -10.57
N ASP A 566 16.40 4.73 -9.47
CA ASP A 566 17.31 3.99 -8.61
C ASP A 566 16.71 2.67 -8.09
N ILE A 567 15.40 2.63 -7.78
CA ILE A 567 14.73 1.39 -7.35
C ILE A 567 14.72 0.32 -8.45
N GLY A 568 14.71 0.74 -9.72
CA GLY A 568 14.76 -0.18 -10.86
C GLY A 568 16.18 -0.59 -11.24
N ASP A 569 17.19 0.15 -10.78
CA ASP A 569 18.61 -0.05 -11.10
C ASP A 569 19.41 -0.66 -9.94
N ILE A 570 18.79 -0.89 -8.77
CA ILE A 570 19.42 -1.56 -7.63
C ILE A 570 19.65 -3.05 -7.90
N ASP A 571 20.84 -3.55 -7.57
CA ASP A 571 21.18 -4.96 -7.71
C ASP A 571 20.48 -5.76 -6.59
N LEU A 572 19.77 -6.82 -6.99
CA LEU A 572 19.07 -7.72 -6.08
C LEU A 572 20.03 -8.75 -5.47
N ASP A 573 21.00 -8.29 -4.69
CA ASP A 573 22.04 -9.10 -4.06
C ASP A 573 22.03 -9.02 -2.53
N CYS A 574 22.98 -9.73 -1.90
CA CYS A 574 23.08 -9.82 -0.45
C CYS A 574 23.55 -8.52 0.21
N ASP A 575 24.37 -7.73 -0.47
CA ASP A 575 24.96 -6.53 0.11
C ASP A 575 23.91 -5.42 0.18
N ASN A 576 23.16 -5.20 -0.92
CA ASN A 576 22.01 -4.29 -0.94
C ASN A 576 20.84 -4.75 -0.06
N THR A 577 20.73 -6.05 0.22
CA THR A 577 19.64 -6.58 1.05
C THR A 577 19.93 -6.47 2.55
N ASN A 578 21.17 -6.74 2.98
CA ASN A 578 21.46 -7.00 4.40
C ASN A 578 22.38 -5.97 5.05
N THR A 579 23.14 -5.19 4.28
CA THR A 579 24.06 -4.21 4.86
C THR A 579 23.27 -3.04 5.44
N GLU A 580 23.46 -2.80 6.74
CA GLU A 580 22.81 -1.69 7.42
C GLU A 580 23.45 -0.36 7.00
N ILE A 581 22.63 0.57 6.50
CA ILE A 581 23.00 1.91 6.03
C ILE A 581 22.20 2.97 6.79
N PRO A 582 22.81 4.10 7.20
CA PRO A 582 22.07 5.23 7.72
C PRO A 582 21.08 5.78 6.68
N TYR A 583 19.79 5.81 7.03
CA TYR A 583 18.74 6.28 6.11
C TYR A 583 18.96 7.71 5.57
N ILE A 584 19.61 8.56 6.37
CA ILE A 584 19.93 9.93 5.97
C ILE A 584 20.91 9.98 4.79
N ASP A 585 21.82 9.01 4.67
CA ASP A 585 22.80 8.97 3.59
C ASP A 585 22.10 8.73 2.25
N ILE A 586 21.20 7.75 2.19
CA ILE A 586 20.34 7.50 1.01
C ILE A 586 19.54 8.76 0.64
N SER A 587 19.04 9.49 1.64
CA SER A 587 18.30 10.73 1.38
C SER A 587 19.21 11.82 0.78
N CYS A 588 20.43 11.97 1.31
CA CYS A 588 21.42 12.90 0.77
C CYS A 588 21.85 12.51 -0.64
N GLU A 589 22.19 11.24 -0.90
CA GLU A 589 22.55 10.71 -2.22
C GLU A 589 21.53 11.08 -3.29
N LEU A 590 20.24 10.86 -3.00
CA LEU A 590 19.16 11.18 -3.94
C LEU A 590 18.97 12.68 -4.15
N MET A 591 19.11 13.50 -3.10
CA MET A 591 19.00 14.96 -3.21
C MET A 591 20.19 15.56 -3.94
N GLU A 592 21.39 15.03 -3.70
CA GLU A 592 22.63 15.38 -4.38
C GLU A 592 22.55 15.11 -5.88
N ASP A 593 22.07 13.93 -6.27
CA ASP A 593 21.84 13.56 -7.67
C ASP A 593 20.78 14.43 -8.33
N TYR A 594 19.75 14.84 -7.59
CA TYR A 594 18.76 15.79 -8.10
C TYR A 594 19.39 17.17 -8.40
N ILE A 595 20.32 17.64 -7.56
CA ILE A 595 21.03 18.92 -7.76
C ILE A 595 22.02 18.83 -8.93
N GLN A 596 22.76 17.73 -9.03
CA GLN A 596 23.78 17.52 -10.04
C GLN A 596 23.95 16.02 -10.34
N PRO A 597 23.22 15.47 -11.33
CA PRO A 597 23.28 14.04 -11.61
C PRO A 597 24.70 13.57 -11.97
N PRO A 598 25.17 12.42 -11.43
CA PRO A 598 26.48 11.84 -11.69
C PRO A 598 26.49 11.09 -13.02
N ILE A 599 26.23 11.85 -14.10
CA ILE A 599 26.08 11.35 -15.47
C ILE A 599 26.98 12.12 -16.43
N VAL A 600 27.59 11.39 -17.36
CA VAL A 600 28.39 11.95 -18.47
C VAL A 600 27.95 11.36 -19.80
N THR A 601 28.32 12.01 -20.91
CA THR A 601 27.94 11.55 -22.25
C THR A 601 29.18 11.22 -23.08
N LEU A 602 29.24 9.99 -23.58
CA LEU A 602 30.23 9.54 -24.54
C LEU A 602 29.70 9.68 -25.97
N ALA A 603 30.62 9.81 -26.93
CA ALA A 603 30.26 9.79 -28.35
C ALA A 603 29.72 8.41 -28.78
N ALA A 604 28.71 8.40 -29.65
CA ALA A 604 28.10 7.17 -30.18
C ALA A 604 29.12 6.24 -30.90
N SER A 605 30.27 6.77 -31.32
CA SER A 605 31.37 5.98 -31.90
C SER A 605 31.96 4.93 -30.96
N PHE A 606 31.73 5.04 -29.64
CA PHE A 606 32.16 4.05 -28.66
C PHE A 606 31.22 2.85 -28.54
N LEU A 607 30.03 2.86 -29.16
CA LEU A 607 29.05 1.78 -29.06
C LEU A 607 29.62 0.38 -29.37
N PRO A 608 30.48 0.19 -30.40
CA PRO A 608 31.08 -1.12 -30.68
C PRO A 608 32.05 -1.63 -29.60
N LYS A 609 32.41 -0.80 -28.62
CA LYS A 609 33.31 -1.15 -27.50
C LYS A 609 32.57 -1.71 -26.29
N PHE A 610 31.24 -1.59 -26.23
CA PHE A 610 30.42 -2.18 -25.18
C PHE A 610 30.17 -3.66 -25.46
N VAL A 611 31.20 -4.47 -25.22
CA VAL A 611 31.18 -5.93 -25.38
C VAL A 611 31.27 -6.56 -23.99
N GLN A 612 30.48 -7.60 -23.76
CA GLN A 612 30.54 -8.37 -22.51
C GLN A 612 31.97 -8.84 -22.23
N GLY A 613 32.48 -8.58 -21.03
CA GLY A 613 33.85 -8.91 -20.68
C GLY A 613 34.57 -7.83 -19.90
N ALA A 614 35.90 -7.93 -19.82
CA ALA A 614 36.73 -6.87 -19.28
C ALA A 614 36.61 -5.58 -20.14
N ILE A 615 36.60 -4.42 -19.47
CA ILE A 615 36.46 -3.13 -20.13
C ILE A 615 37.57 -2.85 -21.16
N ASP A 616 37.21 -2.30 -22.33
CA ASP A 616 38.18 -1.85 -23.34
C ASP A 616 38.97 -0.64 -22.82
N ALA A 617 40.30 -0.65 -22.99
CA ALA A 617 41.18 0.39 -22.45
C ALA A 617 40.86 1.81 -22.98
N SER A 618 40.41 1.92 -24.24
CA SER A 618 40.02 3.22 -24.81
C SER A 618 38.68 3.70 -24.25
N LEU A 619 37.75 2.78 -23.96
CA LEU A 619 36.47 3.10 -23.32
C LEU A 619 36.69 3.56 -21.87
N LEU A 620 37.53 2.84 -21.11
CA LEU A 620 37.91 3.22 -19.75
C LEU A 620 38.52 4.63 -19.71
N THR A 621 39.49 4.90 -20.60
CA THR A 621 40.14 6.21 -20.68
C THR A 621 39.13 7.32 -20.95
N GLU A 622 38.19 7.08 -21.86
CA GLU A 622 37.15 8.06 -22.20
C GLU A 622 36.20 8.31 -21.03
N ILE A 623 35.73 7.26 -20.35
CA ILE A 623 34.86 7.38 -19.16
C ILE A 623 35.54 8.25 -18.10
N ASN A 624 36.81 7.95 -17.77
CA ASN A 624 37.55 8.69 -16.76
C ASN A 624 37.78 10.16 -17.16
N ASN A 625 38.06 10.42 -18.45
CA ASN A 625 38.19 11.78 -18.97
C ASN A 625 36.89 12.58 -18.83
N GLN A 626 35.75 11.98 -19.18
CA GLN A 626 34.46 12.67 -19.12
C GLN A 626 34.03 12.95 -17.68
N PHE A 627 34.17 11.99 -16.76
CA PHE A 627 33.88 12.23 -15.34
C PHE A 627 34.83 13.26 -14.72
N THR A 628 36.12 13.23 -15.06
CA THR A 628 37.08 14.24 -14.61
C THR A 628 36.71 15.64 -15.11
N ALA A 629 36.34 15.76 -16.40
CA ALA A 629 35.91 17.03 -17.00
C ALA A 629 34.62 17.57 -16.34
N ALA A 630 33.73 16.67 -15.93
CA ALA A 630 32.52 17.00 -15.19
C ALA A 630 32.73 17.19 -13.67
N SER A 631 33.99 17.21 -13.20
CA SER A 631 34.38 17.36 -11.79
C SER A 631 33.97 16.22 -10.86
N PHE A 632 33.66 15.04 -11.40
CA PHE A 632 33.42 13.81 -10.65
C PHE A 632 34.70 12.99 -10.49
N GLN A 633 35.72 13.59 -9.89
CA GLN A 633 37.04 12.95 -9.73
C GLN A 633 36.99 11.69 -8.84
N ASN A 634 36.11 11.70 -7.83
CA ASN A 634 35.85 10.55 -6.98
C ASN A 634 35.26 9.36 -7.75
N ILE A 635 34.50 9.61 -8.82
CA ILE A 635 33.98 8.55 -9.71
C ILE A 635 35.08 8.08 -10.67
N ALA A 636 35.76 9.01 -11.34
CA ALA A 636 36.80 8.70 -12.34
C ALA A 636 37.95 7.86 -11.78
N ASN A 637 38.27 8.00 -10.49
CA ASN A 637 39.35 7.26 -9.84
C ASN A 637 38.96 5.83 -9.43
N LEU A 638 37.66 5.52 -9.34
CA LEU A 638 37.17 4.20 -8.90
C LEU A 638 36.99 3.20 -10.05
N VAL A 639 36.81 3.68 -11.28
CA VAL A 639 36.72 2.81 -12.46
C VAL A 639 38.13 2.40 -12.89
N THR A 640 38.43 1.10 -12.80
CA THR A 640 39.76 0.56 -13.12
C THR A 640 39.71 -0.37 -14.33
N SER A 641 40.89 -0.91 -14.72
CA SER A 641 40.97 -1.96 -15.74
C SER A 641 40.33 -3.29 -15.34
N ASN A 642 39.91 -3.44 -14.07
CA ASN A 642 39.21 -4.63 -13.59
C ASN A 642 37.70 -4.56 -13.82
N ALA A 643 37.17 -3.42 -14.26
CA ALA A 643 35.74 -3.27 -14.51
C ALA A 643 35.23 -4.28 -15.55
N TRP A 644 34.09 -4.90 -15.26
CA TRP A 644 33.42 -5.89 -16.10
C TRP A 644 32.15 -5.30 -16.73
N VAL A 645 32.04 -5.40 -18.04
CA VAL A 645 30.89 -4.97 -18.84
C VAL A 645 29.91 -6.14 -19.03
N SER A 646 28.62 -5.90 -18.80
CA SER A 646 27.55 -6.88 -19.00
C SER A 646 27.23 -7.11 -20.49
N GLU A 647 26.38 -8.11 -20.75
CA GLU A 647 25.68 -8.18 -22.03
C GLU A 647 24.74 -6.98 -22.19
N LYS A 648 24.43 -6.66 -23.45
CA LYS A 648 23.43 -5.65 -23.79
C LYS A 648 22.04 -6.15 -23.37
N TYR A 649 21.29 -5.33 -22.66
CA TYR A 649 19.87 -5.56 -22.41
C TYR A 649 19.06 -4.35 -22.86
N SER A 650 17.87 -4.59 -23.42
CA SER A 650 16.96 -3.53 -23.81
C SER A 650 15.84 -3.44 -22.80
N SER A 651 15.54 -2.22 -22.32
CA SER A 651 14.44 -2.00 -21.38
C SER A 651 13.52 -0.89 -21.88
N SER A 652 12.22 -1.05 -21.65
CA SER A 652 11.22 -0.01 -21.91
C SER A 652 10.92 0.72 -20.61
N ARG A 653 10.92 2.06 -20.65
CA ARG A 653 10.57 2.90 -19.49
C ARG A 653 9.79 4.13 -19.93
N TYR A 654 8.99 4.66 -19.01
CA TYR A 654 8.33 5.93 -19.19
C TYR A 654 9.28 7.11 -18.94
N ASN A 655 9.35 8.06 -19.88
CA ASN A 655 10.23 9.24 -19.77
C ASN A 655 9.52 10.53 -19.33
N GLY A 656 8.26 10.44 -18.90
CA GLY A 656 7.41 11.61 -18.61
C GLY A 656 6.50 12.04 -19.76
N THR A 657 6.71 11.51 -20.97
CA THR A 657 5.85 11.79 -22.14
C THR A 657 5.37 10.50 -22.81
N ASN A 658 6.27 9.55 -23.06
CA ASN A 658 6.00 8.28 -23.72
C ASN A 658 6.93 7.18 -23.22
N ASP A 659 6.62 5.94 -23.60
CA ASP A 659 7.52 4.82 -23.39
C ASP A 659 8.65 4.87 -24.41
N VAL A 660 9.87 4.77 -23.91
CA VAL A 660 11.09 4.66 -24.70
C VAL A 660 11.74 3.32 -24.45
N THR A 661 12.20 2.66 -25.52
CA THR A 661 13.00 1.44 -25.44
C THR A 661 14.45 1.80 -25.69
N GLU A 662 15.30 1.61 -24.70
CA GLU A 662 16.70 1.97 -24.73
C GLU A 662 17.57 0.72 -24.55
N ASP A 663 18.76 0.73 -25.17
CA ASP A 663 19.77 -0.30 -24.98
C ASP A 663 20.71 0.10 -23.84
N HIS A 664 21.00 -0.84 -22.94
CA HIS A 664 21.78 -0.61 -21.73
C HIS A 664 22.92 -1.63 -21.55
N TRP A 665 23.92 -1.22 -20.78
CA TRP A 665 25.01 -2.06 -20.29
C TRP A 665 25.34 -1.65 -18.85
N MET A 666 25.67 -2.65 -18.01
CA MET A 666 26.19 -2.43 -16.68
C MET A 666 27.70 -2.60 -16.70
N MET A 667 28.42 -1.74 -15.99
CA MET A 667 29.86 -1.84 -15.79
C MET A 667 30.12 -1.90 -14.29
N ARG A 668 30.66 -3.00 -13.80
CA ARG A 668 30.90 -3.24 -12.37
C ARG A 668 32.38 -3.38 -12.09
N ASP A 669 32.86 -2.63 -11.11
CA ASP A 669 34.18 -2.78 -10.48
C ASP A 669 33.98 -2.94 -8.97
N SER A 670 35.05 -3.20 -8.23
CA SER A 670 35.05 -3.49 -6.80
C SER A 670 34.39 -2.42 -5.91
N LEU A 671 34.42 -1.15 -6.31
CA LEU A 671 33.90 -0.02 -5.52
C LEU A 671 32.99 0.91 -6.34
N ILE A 672 32.55 0.48 -7.53
CA ILE A 672 31.70 1.31 -8.38
C ILE A 672 30.86 0.49 -9.34
N THR A 673 29.61 0.90 -9.51
CA THR A 673 28.71 0.39 -10.56
C THR A 673 28.24 1.54 -11.44
N LEU A 674 28.42 1.39 -12.75
CA LEU A 674 27.96 2.35 -13.75
C LEU A 674 26.95 1.72 -14.71
N LYS A 675 25.99 2.52 -15.16
CA LYS A 675 25.04 2.16 -16.22
C LYS A 675 25.31 3.00 -17.46
N ALA A 676 25.55 2.33 -18.58
CA ALA A 676 25.59 2.96 -19.89
C ALA A 676 24.23 2.81 -20.58
N THR A 677 23.70 3.89 -21.15
CA THR A 677 22.44 3.91 -21.91
C THR A 677 22.65 4.55 -23.27
N ASN A 678 22.26 3.85 -24.34
CA ASN A 678 22.31 4.37 -25.69
C ASN A 678 21.06 5.23 -25.96
N THR A 679 21.25 6.55 -26.10
CA THR A 679 20.17 7.52 -26.35
C THR A 679 20.00 7.82 -27.85
N GLY A 680 20.76 7.13 -28.72
CA GLY A 680 20.78 7.35 -30.17
C GLY A 680 21.68 8.53 -30.60
N SER A 681 21.75 9.61 -29.82
CA SER A 681 22.66 10.75 -30.06
C SER A 681 24.03 10.57 -29.40
N GLY A 682 24.11 9.72 -28.39
CA GLY A 682 25.32 9.39 -27.65
C GLY A 682 25.08 8.23 -26.69
N ILE A 683 26.03 8.03 -25.77
CA ILE A 683 25.93 7.02 -24.73
C ILE A 683 26.04 7.74 -23.40
N THR A 684 24.97 7.77 -22.62
CA THR A 684 25.05 8.31 -21.27
C THR A 684 25.62 7.27 -20.34
N VAL A 685 26.54 7.66 -19.46
CA VAL A 685 27.14 6.80 -18.45
C VAL A 685 26.86 7.42 -17.10
N GLN A 686 26.13 6.71 -16.25
CA GLN A 686 25.65 7.18 -14.97
C GLN A 686 26.20 6.30 -13.84
N LEU A 687 26.57 6.91 -12.71
CA LEU A 687 26.80 6.19 -11.46
C LEU A 687 25.49 5.63 -10.91
N LEU A 688 25.53 4.38 -10.44
CA LEU A 688 24.43 3.78 -9.69
C LEU A 688 24.86 3.56 -8.24
N HIS A 689 23.97 3.91 -7.32
CA HIS A 689 24.17 3.66 -5.89
C HIS A 689 23.89 2.19 -5.60
N GLN A 690 24.95 1.44 -5.33
CA GLN A 690 24.92 0.06 -4.85
C GLN A 690 25.67 -0.01 -3.53
N THR A 691 25.36 -0.99 -2.69
CA THR A 691 26.07 -1.17 -1.43
C THR A 691 27.32 -2.00 -1.67
N LEU A 692 28.50 -1.39 -1.64
CA LEU A 692 29.77 -2.07 -1.94
C LEU A 692 30.72 -2.07 -0.72
N LEU A 693 30.41 -1.26 0.30
CA LEU A 693 31.17 -1.21 1.55
C LEU A 693 30.48 -1.96 2.68
N SER A 694 31.25 -2.29 3.73
CA SER A 694 30.68 -2.88 4.94
C SER A 694 29.93 -1.83 5.77
N SER A 695 28.95 -2.27 6.56
CA SER A 695 28.18 -1.37 7.44
C SER A 695 29.06 -0.53 8.38
N GLY A 696 30.20 -1.07 8.85
CA GLY A 696 31.13 -0.32 9.69
C GLY A 696 31.88 0.80 8.94
N GLU A 697 32.15 0.62 7.66
CA GLU A 697 32.76 1.64 6.80
C GLU A 697 31.74 2.74 6.48
N ILE A 698 30.53 2.35 6.06
CA ILE A 698 29.42 3.26 5.75
C ILE A 698 29.01 4.08 6.98
N GLY A 699 28.89 3.44 8.14
CA GLY A 699 28.60 4.13 9.39
C GLY A 699 29.70 5.10 9.86
N SER A 700 30.90 5.02 9.28
CA SER A 700 31.99 5.95 9.55
C SER A 700 32.03 7.11 8.55
N ASN A 701 31.79 6.85 7.26
CA ASN A 701 31.68 7.86 6.21
C ASN A 701 30.64 7.41 5.17
N PRO A 702 29.83 8.32 4.61
CA PRO A 702 28.94 8.00 3.50
C PRO A 702 29.72 7.35 2.35
N GLU A 703 29.15 6.29 1.77
CA GLU A 703 29.77 5.59 0.64
C GLU A 703 29.85 6.50 -0.59
N TYR A 704 28.79 7.27 -0.82
CA TYR A 704 28.66 8.18 -1.95
C TYR A 704 28.56 9.63 -1.48
N VAL A 705 29.36 10.49 -2.09
CA VAL A 705 29.30 11.95 -1.92
C VAL A 705 29.48 12.62 -3.28
N ASN A 706 28.48 13.38 -3.71
CA ASN A 706 28.47 14.10 -4.96
C ASN A 706 29.09 15.50 -4.79
N VAL A 707 30.42 15.56 -4.87
CA VAL A 707 31.18 16.82 -4.70
C VAL A 707 30.68 17.96 -5.62
N PRO A 708 30.37 17.72 -6.92
CA PRO A 708 29.79 18.75 -7.78
C PRO A 708 28.46 19.35 -7.28
N ALA A 709 27.60 18.57 -6.61
CA ALA A 709 26.39 19.10 -5.98
C ALA A 709 26.73 20.11 -4.88
N TYR A 710 27.70 19.79 -4.01
CA TYR A 710 28.13 20.70 -2.95
C TYR A 710 28.85 21.94 -3.46
N ASN A 711 29.56 21.86 -4.59
CA ASN A 711 30.12 23.05 -5.25
C ASN A 711 29.01 24.04 -5.69
N LYS A 712 27.85 23.53 -6.12
CA LYS A 712 26.68 24.38 -6.40
C LYS A 712 26.08 24.97 -5.13
N LEU A 713 25.93 24.16 -4.07
CA LEU A 713 25.39 24.63 -2.79
C LEU A 713 26.27 25.69 -2.12
N LYS A 714 27.60 25.54 -2.23
CA LYS A 714 28.58 26.52 -1.78
C LYS A 714 28.46 27.87 -2.48
N ALA A 715 28.05 27.89 -3.75
CA ALA A 715 27.86 29.11 -4.52
C ALA A 715 26.40 29.64 -4.50
N ALA A 716 25.46 28.88 -3.93
CA ALA A 716 24.04 29.20 -4.00
C ALA A 716 23.68 30.39 -3.09
N GLN A 717 22.95 31.35 -3.65
CA GLN A 717 22.48 32.54 -2.92
C GLN A 717 21.04 32.38 -2.39
N ARG A 718 20.41 31.23 -2.62
CA ARG A 718 19.04 30.91 -2.21
C ARG A 718 18.82 29.41 -2.02
N PRO A 719 17.97 28.99 -1.06
CA PRO A 719 17.21 29.81 -0.11
C PRO A 719 18.08 30.48 0.97
N PHE A 720 17.50 31.18 1.95
CA PHE A 720 18.26 31.96 2.94
C PHE A 720 19.13 31.12 3.90
N THR A 721 19.01 29.80 3.84
CA THR A 721 19.88 28.83 4.52
C THR A 721 21.15 28.49 3.73
N LEU A 722 21.25 28.89 2.46
CA LEU A 722 22.43 28.73 1.60
C LEU A 722 23.17 30.07 1.46
N PRO A 723 24.50 30.08 1.23
CA PRO A 723 25.34 28.97 0.76
C PRO A 723 25.76 27.98 1.85
N PHE A 724 25.90 26.72 1.47
CA PHE A 724 26.40 25.65 2.33
C PHE A 724 27.73 25.09 1.79
N ASP A 725 28.80 25.24 2.57
CA ASP A 725 30.11 24.68 2.27
C ASP A 725 30.35 23.44 3.15
N LEU A 726 30.21 22.26 2.55
CA LEU A 726 30.39 20.97 3.23
C LEU A 726 31.77 20.85 3.85
N PHE A 727 32.83 21.16 3.10
CA PHE A 727 34.21 20.94 3.53
C PHE A 727 34.63 21.90 4.64
N GLU A 728 34.15 23.15 4.59
CA GLU A 728 34.36 24.11 5.68
C GLU A 728 33.66 23.64 6.96
N MET A 729 32.41 23.15 6.86
CA MET A 729 31.65 22.64 7.98
C MET A 729 32.30 21.39 8.59
N GLU A 730 32.71 20.42 7.78
CA GLU A 730 33.43 19.23 8.24
C GLU A 730 34.73 19.61 8.96
N GLY A 731 35.51 20.52 8.39
CA GLY A 731 36.73 21.03 9.01
C GLY A 731 36.48 21.68 10.37
N GLU A 732 35.44 22.52 10.48
CA GLU A 732 35.04 23.15 11.74
C GLU A 732 34.62 22.12 12.79
N LEU A 733 33.83 21.12 12.41
CA LEU A 733 33.39 20.06 13.30
C LEU A 733 34.58 19.22 13.79
N TYR A 734 35.53 18.85 12.91
CA TYR A 734 36.73 18.13 13.33
C TYR A 734 37.60 18.94 14.30
N LEU A 735 37.83 20.23 14.03
CA LEU A 735 38.54 21.11 14.95
C LEU A 735 37.85 21.17 16.32
N GLN A 736 36.51 21.30 16.33
CA GLN A 736 35.74 21.32 17.56
C GLN A 736 35.89 20.02 18.35
N LYS A 737 35.89 18.85 17.67
CA LYS A 737 36.14 17.54 18.31
C LYS A 737 37.55 17.42 18.88
N LEU A 738 38.53 18.11 18.28
CA LEU A 738 39.90 18.22 18.79
C LEU A 738 40.04 19.27 19.93
N GLY A 739 38.95 19.96 20.29
CA GLY A 739 38.93 20.95 21.36
C GLY A 739 39.47 22.33 20.96
N VAL A 740 39.55 22.61 19.66
CA VAL A 740 40.00 23.91 19.12
C VAL A 740 38.88 24.52 18.30
N LEU A 741 38.50 25.77 18.57
CA LEU A 741 37.56 26.48 17.70
C LEU A 741 38.32 27.10 16.53
N LYS A 742 37.69 27.12 15.34
CA LYS A 742 38.26 27.82 14.17
C LYS A 742 38.61 29.27 14.49
N THR A 743 37.80 29.96 15.29
CA THR A 743 38.07 31.34 15.69
C THR A 743 39.36 31.46 16.50
N ASP A 744 39.64 30.53 17.41
CA ASP A 744 40.88 30.54 18.19
C ASP A 744 42.10 30.38 17.28
N LEU A 745 42.00 29.52 16.27
CA LEU A 745 43.03 29.31 15.26
C LEU A 745 43.24 30.58 14.42
N VAL A 746 42.17 31.16 13.89
CA VAL A 746 42.24 32.40 13.10
C VAL A 746 42.82 33.55 13.91
N THR A 747 42.43 33.69 15.18
CA THR A 747 43.01 34.69 16.09
C THR A 747 44.48 34.42 16.40
N ALA A 748 44.89 33.16 16.60
CA ALA A 748 46.28 32.81 16.88
C ALA A 748 47.22 33.12 15.69
N PHE A 749 46.73 32.96 14.46
CA PHE A 749 47.47 33.25 13.23
C PHE A 749 47.20 34.65 12.66
N ALA A 750 46.45 35.49 13.37
CA ALA A 750 46.16 36.86 12.98
C ALA A 750 47.45 37.68 12.78
N ASN A 751 47.56 38.39 11.65
CA ASN A 751 48.68 39.28 11.42
C ASN A 751 48.53 40.54 12.30
N GLN A 752 49.27 40.57 13.41
CA GLN A 752 49.26 41.68 14.37
C GLN A 752 49.76 43.02 13.79
N HIS A 753 50.37 43.00 12.60
CA HIS A 753 50.85 44.18 11.89
C HIS A 753 50.17 44.35 10.52
N ASP A 754 48.95 43.85 10.36
CA ASP A 754 48.16 44.08 9.16
C ASP A 754 47.81 45.56 9.01
N THR A 755 48.32 46.18 7.95
CA THR A 755 48.09 47.59 7.62
C THR A 755 47.02 47.78 6.54
N SER A 756 46.28 46.73 6.17
CA SER A 756 45.08 46.90 5.35
C SER A 756 44.09 47.81 6.10
N GLY A 757 43.40 48.68 5.35
CA GLY A 757 42.62 49.81 5.90
C GLY A 757 41.61 49.39 6.97
N PRO A 758 41.06 50.32 7.77
CA PRO A 758 40.19 49.96 8.89
C PRO A 758 38.79 49.52 8.40
N PRO A 759 38.27 48.34 8.82
CA PRO A 759 38.94 47.28 9.60
C PRO A 759 39.87 46.42 8.73
N SER A 760 41.02 46.04 9.28
CA SER A 760 42.03 45.26 8.55
C SER A 760 41.49 43.87 8.18
N ASN A 761 42.08 43.24 7.16
CA ASN A 761 41.71 41.88 6.74
C ASN A 761 41.81 40.90 7.90
N SER A 762 42.84 41.01 8.75
CA SER A 762 42.98 40.17 9.93
C SER A 762 41.88 40.39 10.97
N GLN A 763 41.34 41.61 11.10
CA GLN A 763 40.18 41.88 11.97
C GLN A 763 38.90 41.30 11.37
N LEU A 764 38.71 41.43 10.05
CA LEU A 764 37.58 40.87 9.33
C LEU A 764 37.55 39.34 9.40
N ASP A 765 38.68 38.66 9.18
CA ASP A 765 38.75 37.20 9.26
C ASP A 765 38.40 36.68 10.66
N GLN A 766 38.85 37.36 11.72
CA GLN A 766 38.46 37.03 13.09
C GLN A 766 36.96 37.23 13.33
N ALA A 767 36.41 38.34 12.82
CA ALA A 767 34.99 38.64 12.94
C ALA A 767 34.11 37.62 12.22
N TYR A 768 34.41 37.34 10.95
CA TYR A 768 33.66 36.37 10.15
C TYR A 768 33.78 34.96 10.73
N SER A 769 34.96 34.58 11.24
CA SER A 769 35.10 33.28 11.90
C SER A 769 34.28 33.18 13.18
N TYR A 770 34.26 34.21 14.03
CA TYR A 770 33.46 34.21 15.27
C TYR A 770 31.95 34.18 14.97
N LEU A 771 31.51 34.91 13.94
CA LEU A 771 30.12 34.95 13.48
C LEU A 771 29.73 33.72 12.64
N LYS A 772 30.65 32.77 12.40
CA LYS A 772 30.42 31.57 11.57
C LYS A 772 29.91 31.91 10.16
N VAL A 773 30.52 32.94 9.56
CA VAL A 773 30.24 33.43 8.22
C VAL A 773 31.27 32.83 7.27
N ASN A 774 30.81 31.96 6.36
CA ASN A 774 31.67 31.35 5.35
C ASN A 774 32.09 32.36 4.28
N GLU A 775 33.06 32.01 3.44
CA GLU A 775 33.61 32.93 2.42
C GLU A 775 32.53 33.51 1.50
N SER A 776 31.60 32.68 1.02
CA SER A 776 30.52 33.09 0.11
C SER A 776 29.43 33.93 0.80
N GLU A 777 29.27 33.84 2.12
CA GLU A 777 28.36 34.67 2.91
C GLU A 777 28.91 36.07 3.20
N ARG A 778 30.24 36.28 3.17
CA ARG A 778 30.85 37.57 3.55
C ARG A 778 30.29 38.72 2.72
N THR A 779 30.32 38.59 1.39
CA THR A 779 29.76 39.61 0.49
C THR A 779 28.24 39.59 0.52
N LEU A 780 27.62 38.42 0.64
CA LEU A 780 26.16 38.28 0.68
C LEU A 780 25.51 39.00 1.88
N ILE A 781 26.21 39.05 3.03
CA ILE A 781 25.70 39.68 4.26
C ILE A 781 26.25 41.10 4.41
N PHE A 782 27.56 41.30 4.23
CA PHE A 782 28.25 42.53 4.62
C PHE A 782 28.56 43.50 3.46
N GLN A 783 28.01 43.25 2.26
CA GLN A 783 28.13 44.14 1.12
C GLN A 783 26.75 44.47 0.56
N GLU A 784 26.49 45.75 0.32
CA GLU A 784 25.24 46.21 -0.31
C GLU A 784 25.20 45.82 -1.79
N ASP A 785 24.05 45.31 -2.25
CA ASP A 785 23.77 45.08 -3.67
C ASP A 785 22.33 45.46 -4.04
N LEU A 786 22.10 46.74 -4.29
CA LEU A 786 20.77 47.24 -4.64
C LEU A 786 20.24 46.79 -6.02
N VAL A 787 21.12 46.27 -6.89
CA VAL A 787 20.78 45.98 -8.29
C VAL A 787 20.30 44.55 -8.47
N ASN A 788 20.94 43.59 -7.80
CA ASN A 788 20.73 42.18 -8.08
C ASN A 788 19.74 41.50 -7.12
N GLN A 789 18.72 42.22 -6.64
CA GLN A 789 17.73 41.65 -5.71
C GLN A 789 16.99 40.42 -6.26
N VAL A 790 16.84 40.33 -7.60
CA VAL A 790 16.31 39.13 -8.25
C VAL A 790 17.18 37.89 -8.00
N ASN A 791 18.48 38.02 -7.71
CA ASN A 791 19.37 36.91 -7.34
C ASN A 791 19.17 36.42 -5.90
N TYR A 792 18.61 37.24 -5.01
CA TYR A 792 18.34 36.89 -3.60
C TYR A 792 16.88 36.56 -3.33
N TRP A 793 15.94 37.13 -4.08
CA TRP A 793 14.50 37.02 -3.85
C TRP A 793 13.72 36.43 -5.02
N GLY A 794 14.26 36.47 -6.24
CA GLY A 794 13.64 35.85 -7.41
C GLY A 794 12.50 36.66 -7.96
N SER A 795 11.40 35.98 -8.30
CA SER A 795 10.19 36.65 -8.76
C SER A 795 9.64 37.64 -7.73
N LEU A 796 9.88 37.43 -6.43
CA LEU A 796 9.40 38.32 -5.37
C LEU A 796 9.97 39.75 -5.48
N ALA A 797 11.21 39.91 -5.96
CA ALA A 797 11.82 41.22 -6.18
C ALA A 797 11.40 41.88 -7.52
N SER A 798 10.45 41.31 -8.27
CA SER A 798 9.99 41.87 -9.55
C SER A 798 9.00 43.03 -9.37
N GLY A 799 8.44 43.20 -8.17
CA GLY A 799 7.50 44.25 -7.82
C GLY A 799 7.75 44.81 -6.43
N THR A 800 6.84 45.66 -5.95
CA THR A 800 6.90 46.28 -4.62
C THR A 800 5.91 45.68 -3.62
N SER A 801 5.16 44.66 -4.03
CA SER A 801 4.20 43.93 -3.21
C SER A 801 4.44 42.44 -3.35
N VAL A 802 4.48 41.74 -2.21
CA VAL A 802 4.76 40.30 -2.13
C VAL A 802 3.70 39.65 -1.25
N LYS A 803 3.18 38.49 -1.66
CA LYS A 803 2.28 37.71 -0.79
C LYS A 803 3.00 37.27 0.47
N VAL A 804 2.30 37.28 1.61
CA VAL A 804 2.88 36.86 2.88
C VAL A 804 3.31 35.39 2.82
N ASP A 805 2.51 34.50 2.24
CA ASP A 805 2.86 33.07 2.09
C ASP A 805 4.15 32.84 1.28
N ASP A 806 4.28 33.52 0.13
CA ASP A 806 5.51 33.47 -0.68
C ASP A 806 6.74 33.99 0.09
N PHE A 807 6.56 35.02 0.93
CA PHE A 807 7.62 35.58 1.77
C PHE A 807 8.02 34.64 2.91
N GLU A 808 7.05 34.01 3.57
CA GLU A 808 7.27 32.97 4.59
C GLU A 808 8.07 31.80 3.98
N GLN A 809 7.67 31.34 2.79
CA GLN A 809 8.38 30.27 2.09
C GLN A 809 9.82 30.65 1.72
N ALA A 810 10.04 31.87 1.23
CA ALA A 810 11.36 32.33 0.81
C ALA A 810 12.34 32.54 1.98
N THR A 811 11.84 33.03 3.12
CA THR A 811 12.67 33.42 4.28
C THR A 811 12.74 32.33 5.36
N GLY A 812 11.73 31.45 5.42
CA GLY A 812 11.52 30.50 6.50
C GLY A 812 11.08 31.14 7.82
N LEU A 813 10.55 32.36 7.78
CA LEU A 813 10.05 33.08 8.96
C LEU A 813 8.57 32.76 9.19
N ALA A 814 8.14 32.81 10.45
CA ALA A 814 6.73 32.79 10.79
C ALA A 814 6.11 34.19 10.68
N TYR A 815 4.80 34.27 10.47
CA TYR A 815 4.03 35.51 10.44
C TYR A 815 4.40 36.52 11.55
N SER A 816 4.55 36.08 12.80
CA SER A 816 4.90 36.96 13.92
C SER A 816 6.28 37.60 13.78
N ASP A 817 7.23 36.88 13.20
CA ASP A 817 8.58 37.38 12.95
C ASP A 817 8.56 38.38 11.80
N ILE A 818 7.72 38.16 10.78
CA ILE A 818 7.50 39.12 9.68
C ILE A 818 6.94 40.44 10.23
N VAL A 819 5.92 40.38 11.09
CA VAL A 819 5.36 41.58 11.73
C VAL A 819 6.45 42.32 12.52
N SER A 820 7.26 41.59 13.28
CA SER A 820 8.38 42.18 14.05
C SER A 820 9.43 42.80 13.13
N LEU A 821 9.77 42.13 12.03
CA LEU A 821 10.75 42.58 11.03
C LEU A 821 10.30 43.88 10.33
N LEU A 822 9.01 44.01 10.02
CA LEU A 822 8.44 45.24 9.45
C LEU A 822 8.37 46.39 10.46
N GLY A 823 8.45 46.10 11.76
CA GLY A 823 8.52 47.10 12.83
C GLY A 823 9.91 47.70 13.03
N LEU A 824 10.96 47.08 12.48
CA LEU A 824 12.35 47.51 12.71
C LEU A 824 12.68 48.81 11.99
N ILE A 825 13.48 49.65 12.64
CA ILE A 825 13.86 50.96 12.09
C ILE A 825 14.91 50.77 10.98
N PHE A 826 15.83 49.81 11.07
CA PHE A 826 16.79 49.53 10.00
C PHE A 826 16.10 49.07 8.69
N ILE A 827 15.03 48.29 8.81
CA ILE A 827 14.28 47.75 7.67
C ILE A 827 13.26 48.77 7.15
N ASN A 828 12.51 49.40 8.05
CA ASN A 828 11.33 50.20 7.72
C ASN A 828 11.30 51.51 8.52
N PRO A 829 12.28 52.41 8.31
CA PRO A 829 12.49 53.59 9.18
C PRO A 829 11.33 54.59 9.20
N VAL A 830 10.46 54.56 8.19
CA VAL A 830 9.29 55.44 8.09
C VAL A 830 7.96 54.67 8.30
N HIS A 831 8.04 53.37 8.62
CA HIS A 831 6.90 52.49 8.86
C HIS A 831 5.86 52.44 7.72
N ASP A 832 6.33 52.44 6.47
CA ASP A 832 5.49 52.50 5.26
C ASP A 832 5.40 51.16 4.50
N SER A 833 6.15 50.13 4.91
CA SER A 833 5.84 48.74 4.57
C SER A 833 4.88 48.13 5.58
N VAL A 834 3.71 47.70 5.11
CA VAL A 834 2.63 47.16 5.95
C VAL A 834 2.08 45.88 5.33
N ILE A 835 1.38 45.08 6.14
CA ILE A 835 0.62 43.91 5.66
C ILE A 835 -0.81 44.38 5.34
N GLU A 836 -1.11 44.44 4.05
CA GLU A 836 -2.46 44.67 3.54
C GLU A 836 -3.20 43.33 3.43
N HIS A 837 -4.50 43.35 3.70
CA HIS A 837 -5.35 42.16 3.69
C HIS A 837 -6.42 42.33 2.61
N ASP A 838 -6.52 41.35 1.72
CA ASP A 838 -7.57 41.32 0.69
C ASP A 838 -8.95 41.03 1.30
N ASP A 839 -8.97 40.32 2.43
CA ASP A 839 -10.18 40.00 3.20
C ASP A 839 -9.93 39.97 4.72
N LEU A 840 -10.90 39.48 5.50
CA LEU A 840 -10.80 39.40 6.97
C LEU A 840 -10.27 38.05 7.48
N SER A 841 -9.76 37.19 6.59
CA SER A 841 -9.24 35.89 6.96
C SER A 841 -7.77 35.97 7.43
N CYS A 842 -7.34 34.94 8.17
CA CYS A 842 -5.94 34.75 8.55
C CYS A 842 -5.15 33.97 7.48
N ASP A 843 -5.66 33.89 6.25
CA ASP A 843 -5.00 33.20 5.14
C ASP A 843 -3.86 34.08 4.60
N THR A 844 -2.60 33.64 4.76
CA THR A 844 -1.42 34.38 4.32
C THR A 844 -1.32 34.50 2.79
N ASP A 845 -2.11 33.69 2.07
CA ASP A 845 -2.27 33.73 0.63
C ASP A 845 -3.18 34.89 0.16
N LYS A 846 -3.89 35.53 1.11
CA LYS A 846 -4.77 36.72 0.95
C LYS A 846 -4.20 37.98 1.60
N GLN A 847 -2.91 37.96 1.89
CA GLN A 847 -2.22 39.06 2.56
C GLN A 847 -0.96 39.43 1.78
N HIS A 848 -0.64 40.73 1.78
CA HIS A 848 0.44 41.28 0.98
C HIS A 848 1.30 42.25 1.80
N ILE A 849 2.61 42.04 1.79
CA ILE A 849 3.58 43.02 2.28
C ILE A 849 3.78 44.05 1.19
N THR A 850 3.45 45.30 1.45
CA THR A 850 3.55 46.38 0.46
C THR A 850 4.80 47.23 0.62
N ASN A 851 5.08 48.00 -0.44
CA ASN A 851 6.14 49.01 -0.48
C ASN A 851 7.55 48.48 -0.20
N LEU A 852 7.84 47.27 -0.68
CA LEU A 852 9.17 46.67 -0.66
C LEU A 852 10.01 47.22 -1.81
N THR A 853 10.93 48.14 -1.50
CA THR A 853 11.86 48.71 -2.47
C THR A 853 13.11 47.84 -2.62
N PRO A 854 13.93 48.00 -3.67
CA PRO A 854 15.20 47.28 -3.79
C PRO A 854 16.11 47.45 -2.55
N THR A 855 16.12 48.63 -1.95
CA THR A 855 16.85 48.90 -0.69
C THR A 855 16.29 48.09 0.48
N LYS A 856 14.96 48.02 0.63
CA LYS A 856 14.35 47.19 1.68
C LYS A 856 14.60 45.72 1.46
N PHE A 857 14.49 45.23 0.22
CA PHE A 857 14.86 43.86 -0.11
C PHE A 857 16.31 43.56 0.25
N ASP A 858 17.24 44.49 -0.04
CA ASP A 858 18.65 44.37 0.31
C ASP A 858 18.86 44.26 1.82
N HIS A 859 18.29 45.20 2.56
CA HIS A 859 18.35 45.21 4.03
C HIS A 859 17.75 43.95 4.64
N LEU A 860 16.59 43.51 4.15
CA LEU A 860 15.89 42.31 4.63
C LEU A 860 16.73 41.05 4.49
N HIS A 861 17.31 40.77 3.31
CA HIS A 861 18.05 39.52 3.13
C HIS A 861 19.35 39.51 3.96
N ARG A 862 20.08 40.63 3.99
CA ARG A 862 21.31 40.77 4.79
C ARG A 862 21.04 40.67 6.28
N PHE A 863 19.98 41.36 6.75
CA PHE A 863 19.56 41.32 8.15
C PHE A 863 19.16 39.91 8.58
N ILE A 864 18.26 39.25 7.83
CA ILE A 864 17.79 37.90 8.20
C ILE A 864 18.95 36.91 8.23
N ARG A 865 19.88 37.00 7.26
CA ARG A 865 21.07 36.14 7.20
C ARG A 865 22.01 36.37 8.37
N LEU A 866 22.29 37.63 8.72
CA LEU A 866 23.10 37.96 9.90
C LEU A 866 22.41 37.51 11.19
N TRP A 867 21.11 37.77 11.32
CA TRP A 867 20.32 37.39 12.49
C TRP A 867 20.41 35.89 12.77
N LYS A 868 20.26 35.05 11.74
CA LYS A 868 20.40 33.58 11.83
C LYS A 868 21.80 33.10 12.24
N LYS A 869 22.83 33.97 12.19
CA LYS A 869 24.19 33.68 12.68
C LYS A 869 24.40 34.07 14.14
N THR A 870 23.43 34.74 14.76
CA THR A 870 23.49 35.22 16.14
C THR A 870 22.42 34.57 17.01
N SER A 871 22.55 34.70 18.33
CA SER A 871 21.51 34.33 19.29
C SER A 871 20.64 35.52 19.73
N LEU A 872 20.77 36.66 19.05
CA LEU A 872 20.09 37.91 19.40
C LEU A 872 18.61 37.84 19.02
N GLN A 873 17.76 38.56 19.74
CA GLN A 873 16.42 38.87 19.28
C GLN A 873 16.48 39.83 18.08
N ILE A 874 15.45 39.82 17.24
CA ILE A 874 15.36 40.68 16.05
C ILE A 874 15.52 42.17 16.44
N THR A 875 14.88 42.61 17.52
CA THR A 875 14.96 43.99 18.03
C THR A 875 16.32 44.34 18.61
N GLU A 876 17.02 43.37 19.23
CA GLU A 876 18.37 43.58 19.76
C GLU A 876 19.37 43.80 18.62
N LEU A 877 19.31 42.98 17.56
CA LEU A 877 20.18 43.16 16.40
C LEU A 877 19.90 44.49 15.67
N ASP A 878 18.63 44.86 15.52
CA ASP A 878 18.23 46.15 14.95
C ASP A 878 18.83 47.33 15.74
N ALA A 879 18.74 47.30 17.08
CA ALA A 879 19.30 48.33 17.94
C ALA A 879 20.84 48.41 17.86
N ILE A 880 21.52 47.25 17.73
CA ILE A 880 22.97 47.18 17.57
C ILE A 880 23.40 47.76 16.22
N ILE A 881 22.69 47.42 15.13
CA ILE A 881 22.97 47.95 13.79
C ILE A 881 22.78 49.47 13.76
N GLN A 882 21.71 49.98 14.38
CA GLN A 882 21.44 51.42 14.43
C GLN A 882 22.41 52.21 15.31
N SER A 883 23.05 51.56 16.29
CA SER A 883 23.93 52.25 17.21
C SER A 883 25.05 52.98 16.48
N PRO A 884 25.20 54.32 16.64
CA PRO A 884 26.23 55.09 15.95
C PRO A 884 27.66 54.64 16.27
N ALA A 885 27.87 54.02 17.44
CA ALA A 885 29.17 53.54 17.88
C ALA A 885 29.50 52.12 17.36
N ILE A 886 28.52 51.39 16.85
CA ILE A 886 28.67 49.99 16.40
C ILE A 886 28.40 49.89 14.90
N GLY A 887 27.14 49.80 14.49
CA GLY A 887 26.76 49.61 13.09
C GLY A 887 26.55 50.89 12.29
N ASN A 888 26.24 52.01 12.97
CA ASN A 888 25.94 53.30 12.32
C ASN A 888 24.93 53.15 11.16
N SER A 889 23.89 52.35 11.39
CA SER A 889 22.83 52.00 10.43
C SER A 889 23.31 51.29 9.16
N ASN A 890 24.40 50.52 9.23
CA ASN A 890 24.94 49.75 8.10
C ASN A 890 25.28 48.31 8.52
N ILE A 891 25.12 47.35 7.61
CA ILE A 891 25.60 45.97 7.76
C ILE A 891 26.88 45.78 6.94
N ASP A 892 28.01 46.26 7.41
CA ASP A 892 29.29 46.20 6.67
C ASP A 892 30.40 45.48 7.46
N GLY A 893 31.61 45.44 6.89
CA GLY A 893 32.76 44.84 7.58
C GLY A 893 33.08 45.52 8.92
N ASN A 894 32.76 46.80 9.10
CA ASN A 894 32.94 47.47 10.38
C ASN A 894 31.93 46.96 11.42
N LEU A 895 30.65 46.80 11.03
CA LEU A 895 29.66 46.13 11.88
C LEU A 895 30.14 44.73 12.26
N ALA A 896 30.67 43.93 11.32
CA ALA A 896 31.14 42.58 11.62
C ALA A 896 32.16 42.55 12.78
N VAL A 897 33.15 43.45 12.74
CA VAL A 897 34.18 43.56 13.78
C VAL A 897 33.60 44.03 15.10
N GLN A 898 32.79 45.08 15.09
CA GLN A 898 32.20 45.63 16.32
C GLN A 898 31.18 44.68 16.94
N LEU A 899 30.38 43.97 16.13
CA LEU A 899 29.42 42.97 16.59
C LEU A 899 30.15 41.78 17.23
N LYS A 900 31.27 41.33 16.66
CA LYS A 900 32.12 40.30 17.28
C LYS A 900 32.58 40.75 18.69
N ASP A 901 33.14 41.95 18.81
CA ASP A 901 33.60 42.48 20.10
C ASP A 901 32.43 42.65 21.09
N PHE A 902 31.28 43.14 20.62
CA PHE A 902 30.06 43.28 21.41
C PHE A 902 29.59 41.93 21.98
N LEU A 903 29.44 40.91 21.12
CA LEU A 903 28.99 39.58 21.53
C LEU A 903 30.00 38.89 22.46
N GLN A 904 31.30 39.08 22.26
CA GLN A 904 32.33 38.57 23.18
C GLN A 904 32.19 39.20 24.56
N LEU A 905 32.00 40.53 24.62
CA LEU A 905 31.81 41.24 25.88
C LEU A 905 30.49 40.86 26.56
N GLN A 906 29.42 40.70 25.78
CA GLN A 906 28.12 40.22 26.25
C GLN A 906 28.26 38.87 26.96
N ASN A 907 28.92 37.91 26.31
CA ASN A 907 29.17 36.59 26.88
C ASN A 907 30.08 36.63 28.11
N ALA A 908 31.15 37.43 28.07
CA ALA A 908 32.10 37.55 29.19
C ALA A 908 31.49 38.21 30.43
N ARG A 909 30.49 39.08 30.27
CA ARG A 909 29.83 39.80 31.36
C ARG A 909 28.43 39.28 31.71
N SER A 910 27.89 38.37 30.90
CA SER A 910 26.53 37.83 31.07
C SER A 910 25.47 38.94 31.15
N LEU A 911 25.64 40.00 30.34
CA LEU A 911 24.69 41.11 30.24
C LEU A 911 23.69 40.86 29.11
N ASP A 912 22.45 41.37 29.24
CA ASP A 912 21.54 41.42 28.09
C ASP A 912 21.99 42.46 27.05
N ALA A 913 21.47 42.37 25.82
CA ALA A 913 21.96 43.21 24.73
C ALA A 913 21.68 44.69 24.98
N PHE A 914 20.51 45.05 25.49
CA PHE A 914 20.16 46.45 25.78
C PHE A 914 20.93 47.03 26.96
N GLN A 915 21.25 46.21 27.97
CA GLN A 915 22.16 46.55 29.06
C GLN A 915 23.55 46.89 28.52
N LEU A 916 24.10 46.02 27.68
CA LEU A 916 25.42 46.25 27.11
C LEU A 916 25.44 47.43 26.13
N LEU A 917 24.37 47.62 25.35
CA LEU A 917 24.22 48.80 24.46
C LEU A 917 24.33 50.13 25.23
N SER A 918 23.94 50.18 26.50
CA SER A 918 24.11 51.40 27.32
C SER A 918 25.58 51.83 27.49
N PHE A 919 26.54 50.96 27.16
CA PHE A 919 27.97 51.28 27.17
C PHE A 919 28.38 52.08 25.92
N TYR A 920 27.61 51.91 24.84
CA TYR A 920 27.85 52.48 23.52
C TYR A 920 26.95 53.70 23.24
N GLN A 921 25.79 53.78 23.89
CA GLN A 921 24.81 54.84 23.72
C GLN A 921 24.00 55.10 25.00
N ASP A 922 23.04 56.03 24.95
CA ASP A 922 22.10 56.23 26.05
C ASP A 922 21.15 55.01 26.17
N ILE A 923 20.61 54.75 27.37
CA ILE A 923 19.69 53.63 27.63
C ILE A 923 18.49 53.73 26.68
N ASP A 924 18.13 52.61 26.06
CA ASP A 924 16.98 52.55 25.16
C ASP A 924 15.68 53.00 25.86
N SER A 925 14.96 53.90 25.20
CA SER A 925 13.73 54.53 25.69
C SER A 925 12.63 54.59 24.64
N ASN A 926 12.78 53.90 23.51
CA ASN A 926 11.93 54.08 22.33
C ASN A 926 10.59 53.34 22.43
N GLU A 927 10.58 52.18 23.10
CA GLU A 927 9.41 51.32 23.21
C GLU A 927 8.76 51.34 24.61
N SER A 928 7.49 50.92 24.67
CA SER A 928 6.74 50.87 25.93
C SER A 928 7.35 49.92 26.96
N ASP A 929 8.02 48.87 26.51
CA ASP A 929 8.74 47.86 27.28
C ASP A 929 10.28 48.05 27.25
N SER A 930 10.77 49.21 26.80
CA SER A 930 12.19 49.55 26.74
C SER A 930 12.92 49.38 28.08
N LEU A 931 14.24 49.17 28.03
CA LEU A 931 15.09 49.04 29.22
C LEU A 931 14.92 50.24 30.16
N TYR A 932 14.79 51.46 29.63
CA TYR A 932 14.54 52.64 30.44
C TYR A 932 13.25 52.52 31.26
N ASN A 933 12.15 52.07 30.65
CA ASN A 933 10.87 51.93 31.35
C ASN A 933 10.92 50.81 32.40
N GLN A 934 11.60 49.70 32.10
CA GLN A 934 11.80 48.60 33.04
C GLN A 934 12.60 49.02 34.29
N LEU A 935 13.54 49.95 34.12
CA LEU A 935 14.37 50.49 35.19
C LEU A 935 13.66 51.62 35.96
N PHE A 936 13.23 52.68 35.27
CA PHE A 936 12.82 53.94 35.91
C PHE A 936 11.31 54.19 35.93
N GLN A 937 10.53 53.55 35.05
CA GLN A 937 9.05 53.64 35.01
C GLN A 937 8.38 52.38 35.59
N ASN A 938 9.04 51.75 36.56
CA ASN A 938 8.61 50.50 37.16
C ASN A 938 7.90 50.72 38.50
N ARG A 939 6.66 50.22 38.60
CA ARG A 939 5.83 50.34 39.82
C ARG A 939 6.40 49.60 41.03
N ALA A 940 7.31 48.65 40.83
CA ALA A 940 8.03 48.00 41.91
C ALA A 940 9.08 48.93 42.55
N ILE A 941 9.58 49.92 41.82
CA ILE A 941 10.57 50.90 42.29
C ILE A 941 9.88 52.11 42.92
N THR A 942 8.86 52.67 42.25
CA THR A 942 8.04 53.78 42.77
C THR A 942 6.56 53.54 42.49
N ASN A 943 5.69 53.66 43.51
CA ASN A 943 4.24 53.49 43.35
C ASN A 943 3.46 54.67 43.97
N PRO A 944 2.83 55.54 43.16
CA PRO A 944 2.79 55.54 41.69
C PRO A 944 4.17 55.83 41.06
N VAL A 945 4.33 55.54 39.77
CA VAL A 945 5.55 55.88 39.02
C VAL A 945 5.84 57.38 39.10
N ASN A 946 7.10 57.75 39.27
CA ASN A 946 7.49 59.15 39.35
C ASN A 946 7.48 59.80 37.95
N SER A 947 6.63 60.83 37.78
CA SER A 947 6.49 61.58 36.52
C SER A 947 7.74 62.34 36.09
N ASP A 948 8.64 62.67 37.02
CA ASP A 948 9.90 63.36 36.71
C ASP A 948 10.85 62.44 35.92
N PHE A 949 10.69 61.12 36.06
CA PHE A 949 11.39 60.09 35.30
C PHE A 949 10.66 59.69 34.01
N ALA A 950 9.54 60.32 33.65
CA ALA A 950 8.90 60.02 32.36
C ALA A 950 9.89 60.33 31.22
N VAL A 951 9.91 59.49 30.17
CA VAL A 951 10.86 59.61 29.04
C VAL A 951 10.87 61.04 28.49
N ALA A 952 9.71 61.67 28.28
CA ALA A 952 9.61 63.05 27.80
C ALA A 952 10.32 64.07 28.73
N SER A 953 10.25 63.87 30.05
CA SER A 953 10.87 64.75 31.05
C SER A 953 12.40 64.63 31.04
N VAL A 954 12.92 63.40 31.01
CA VAL A 954 14.37 63.15 31.03
C VAL A 954 15.04 63.43 29.69
N THR A 955 14.30 63.30 28.58
CA THR A 955 14.77 63.72 27.26
C THR A 955 14.84 65.24 27.15
N ALA A 956 13.89 65.97 27.76
CA ALA A 956 13.98 67.42 27.86
C ALA A 956 15.15 67.88 28.75
N GLY A 957 15.49 67.10 29.78
CA GLY A 957 16.70 67.30 30.60
C GLY A 957 16.74 68.64 31.33
N THR A 958 15.59 69.17 31.74
CA THR A 958 15.46 70.50 32.37
C THR A 958 15.45 70.47 33.90
N LEU A 959 15.16 69.32 34.51
CA LEU A 959 15.06 69.14 35.96
C LEU A 959 16.45 68.92 36.59
N VAL A 960 16.64 69.39 37.82
CA VAL A 960 17.85 69.14 38.62
C VAL A 960 17.65 67.89 39.49
N ILE A 961 18.70 67.10 39.70
CA ILE A 961 18.63 65.94 40.60
C ILE A 961 18.43 66.43 42.04
N THR A 962 17.36 65.96 42.69
CA THR A 962 17.02 66.28 44.08
C THR A 962 17.22 65.04 44.97
N PRO A 963 17.18 65.17 46.32
CA PRO A 963 17.25 64.01 47.21
C PRO A 963 16.18 62.94 46.93
N ILE A 964 15.00 63.32 46.40
CA ILE A 964 13.94 62.39 46.00
C ILE A 964 14.40 61.59 44.76
N HIS A 965 15.02 62.26 43.78
CA HIS A 965 15.56 61.60 42.58
C HIS A 965 16.70 60.63 42.92
N ILE A 966 17.58 61.01 43.87
CA ILE A 966 18.67 60.16 44.35
C ILE A 966 18.10 58.83 44.89
N GLY A 967 17.02 58.87 45.69
CA GLY A 967 16.39 57.65 46.21
C GLY A 967 15.91 56.69 45.12
N VAL A 968 15.35 57.21 44.02
CA VAL A 968 14.92 56.38 42.88
C VAL A 968 16.12 55.80 42.13
N ILE A 969 17.14 56.63 41.86
CA ILE A 969 18.35 56.17 41.15
C ILE A 969 19.08 55.09 41.96
N MET A 970 19.15 55.23 43.28
CA MET A 970 19.71 54.20 44.17
C MET A 970 18.91 52.89 44.11
N ALA A 971 17.58 52.97 44.12
CA ALA A 971 16.73 51.77 44.06
C ALA A 971 16.89 51.01 42.74
N VAL A 972 17.15 51.71 41.63
CA VAL A 972 17.40 51.13 40.31
C VAL A 972 18.82 50.55 40.18
N THR A 973 19.83 51.28 40.66
CA THR A 973 21.24 50.93 40.43
C THR A 973 21.85 50.08 41.55
N GLY A 974 21.27 50.11 42.76
CA GLY A 974 21.85 49.48 43.95
C GLY A 974 23.04 50.25 44.56
N LEU A 975 23.40 51.42 44.01
CA LEU A 975 24.51 52.24 44.49
C LEU A 975 24.25 52.81 45.89
N GLN A 976 25.31 52.90 46.69
CA GLN A 976 25.27 53.62 47.96
C GLN A 976 25.25 55.13 47.73
N PRO A 977 24.74 55.94 48.68
CA PRO A 977 24.61 57.38 48.51
C PRO A 977 25.91 58.09 48.13
N ASP A 978 27.03 57.71 48.75
CA ASP A 978 28.33 58.35 48.54
C ASP A 978 28.88 58.05 47.12
N ASP A 979 28.73 56.81 46.66
CA ASP A 979 29.13 56.39 45.31
C ASP A 979 28.28 57.08 44.23
N LEU A 980 26.97 57.16 44.46
CA LEU A 980 26.06 57.85 43.54
C LEU A 980 26.34 59.36 43.49
N ASN A 981 26.61 60.00 44.63
CA ASN A 981 26.99 61.42 44.67
C ASN A 981 28.29 61.69 43.90
N LEU A 982 29.25 60.77 43.94
CA LEU A 982 30.49 60.85 43.16
C LEU A 982 30.20 60.79 41.65
N LEU A 983 29.32 59.88 41.21
CA LEU A 983 28.92 59.79 39.80
C LEU A 983 28.12 61.02 39.36
N ILE A 984 27.19 61.53 40.18
CA ILE A 984 26.42 62.75 39.88
C ILE A 984 27.36 63.95 39.70
N ALA A 985 28.43 64.06 40.49
CA ALA A 985 29.41 65.14 40.37
C ALA A 985 30.19 65.12 39.04
N GLN A 986 30.19 64.01 38.31
CA GLN A 986 30.76 63.90 36.95
C GLN A 986 29.77 64.29 35.85
N THR A 987 28.53 64.66 36.20
CA THR A 987 27.47 65.08 35.27
C THR A 987 27.17 66.58 35.39
N ASP A 988 26.26 67.12 34.56
CA ASP A 988 25.76 68.50 34.73
C ASP A 988 24.71 68.65 35.86
N GLY A 989 24.50 67.60 36.66
CA GLY A 989 23.60 67.58 37.81
C GLY A 989 22.11 67.53 37.45
N LYS A 990 21.76 67.40 36.16
CA LYS A 990 20.38 67.34 35.70
C LYS A 990 19.83 65.93 35.66
N LEU A 991 18.53 65.80 35.86
CA LEU A 991 17.80 64.57 35.61
C LEU A 991 17.54 64.45 34.10
N SER A 992 18.54 63.94 33.39
CA SER A 992 18.51 63.74 31.94
C SER A 992 18.79 62.28 31.57
N LEU A 993 18.29 61.84 30.41
CA LEU A 993 18.52 60.49 29.91
C LEU A 993 20.02 60.18 29.81
N LYS A 994 20.81 61.14 29.30
CA LYS A 994 22.28 61.05 29.21
C LYS A 994 22.95 60.81 30.56
N ASN A 995 22.55 61.55 31.59
CA ASN A 995 23.14 61.41 32.93
C ASN A 995 22.73 60.10 33.61
N LEU A 996 21.45 59.71 33.47
CA LEU A 996 20.95 58.43 33.99
C LEU A 996 21.66 57.26 33.31
N SER A 997 21.89 57.34 32.00
CA SER A 997 22.64 56.34 31.23
C SER A 997 24.10 56.26 31.67
N PHE A 998 24.76 57.41 31.90
CA PHE A 998 26.12 57.46 32.43
C PHE A 998 26.22 56.80 33.82
N ILE A 999 25.30 57.10 34.74
CA ILE A 999 25.28 56.50 36.07
C ILE A 999 25.06 54.99 35.97
N TYR A 1000 24.07 54.56 35.16
CA TYR A 1000 23.74 53.16 34.98
C TYR A 1000 24.90 52.32 34.42
N ARG A 1001 25.52 52.76 33.32
CA ARG A 1001 26.65 52.02 32.74
C ARG A 1001 27.89 52.04 33.63
N SER A 1002 28.11 53.12 34.39
CA SER A 1002 29.21 53.18 35.36
C SER A 1002 29.00 52.16 36.49
N ASN A 1003 27.76 51.93 36.91
CA ASN A 1003 27.40 50.89 37.85
C ASN A 1003 27.56 49.48 37.27
N LEU A 1004 27.19 49.25 36.01
CA LEU A 1004 27.39 47.95 35.35
C LEU A 1004 28.87 47.62 35.10
N LEU A 1005 29.74 48.63 35.00
CA LEU A 1005 31.19 48.47 34.84
C LEU A 1005 31.92 48.15 36.15
N ALA A 1006 31.36 48.59 37.28
CA ALA A 1006 31.90 48.38 38.62
C ALA A 1006 31.59 46.95 39.12
#